data_AF-A0A849GB44-F1
#
_entry.id   AF-A0A849GB44-F1
#
_cell.length_a   1.000
_cell.length_b   1.000
_cell.length_c   1.000
_cell.angle_alpha   90.00
_cell.angle_beta   90.00
_cell.angle_gamma   90.00
#
_symmetry.space_group_name_H-M   'P 1'
#
loop_
_entity.id
_entity.type
_entity.pdbx_description
1 polymer ?
#
loop_
_entity_poly.entity_id
_entity_poly.type
_entity_poly.pdbx_seq_one_letter_code
_entity_poly.pdbx_strand_id
1 'polypeptide(L)'
;QWAHDAGLTVVDDPNALIENDIRADWLFSIANLDMLPGAILDLAAEGAVNFHDGPLPCYAGLNAPVWAIANGEQDHGVTWHLMEARADHGDILVQRDVAIAPDDTAFTLNAKCFAAGVDSFAEVIAQIDTGLPDRSAQDLTDRSYFGRTRKPEAAARVDTSRTAAETLRLIRALDHGGYDNPVASPWIATTSGPVLVRHAALAEATGQQGTILAVDEDGLTLAFRDAALRLTGLTDPMGAMVVPGDIFAPGDVPGTPQDAEAHRQSLEKIAENEARWRDRLKDFRPADWPMTPGEGSETCIALTTDAPSERIAAAFAALVTKMAGGGPVDLALASGDPAPVASLWRPVRFDPDGGWQRATEAFAKATEAARAEGPFAFDLLARIADLSPRKVPAAAIGEVPGAALTLAITDAGATLIGNPSRIGRDDTTRIAARLDCLLSASADLAPETPVAALPTLPEAERDTVLNTFNATDTGPPAEPLVHRAFEARADRTPDDTALVFEATSLTYADLNARANRLAHVLIGAGVTPGDPVGLHLGRTEHLVIAALAILKAGGAYVPLDPAYPADRLSFYASDSGARIILSETTLSGDLVPEGTDRLLIDSDPRLADASDTNPDTAVSGSDLAYLIYTSGSTGTPKGVMVEHRNVTNFFTGMDARFDHAEGDTWLAVTSLSFDISVLELFWTLA
;
A
#
# COMPACT_ATOMS: atom_id res chain seq x y z
N GLN A 1 -30.83 -22.28 -1.95
CA GLN A 1 -31.36 -23.13 -0.85
C GLN A 1 -32.42 -24.11 -1.35
N TRP A 2 -33.60 -23.64 -1.79
CA TRP A 2 -34.66 -24.51 -2.33
C TRP A 2 -34.16 -25.57 -3.32
N ALA A 3 -33.37 -25.19 -4.32
CA ALA A 3 -32.84 -26.13 -5.31
C ALA A 3 -31.99 -27.24 -4.67
N HIS A 4 -31.14 -26.91 -3.69
CA HIS A 4 -30.35 -27.91 -2.97
C HIS A 4 -31.23 -28.83 -2.12
N ASP A 5 -32.24 -28.29 -1.44
CA ASP A 5 -33.19 -29.07 -0.64
C ASP A 5 -34.01 -30.03 -1.50
N ALA A 6 -34.32 -29.62 -2.73
CA ALA A 6 -34.99 -30.43 -3.75
C ALA A 6 -34.03 -31.37 -4.52
N GLY A 7 -32.72 -31.34 -4.24
CA GLY A 7 -31.72 -32.16 -4.94
C GLY A 7 -31.51 -31.78 -6.41
N LEU A 8 -31.84 -30.55 -6.79
CA LEU A 8 -31.69 -30.03 -8.15
C LEU A 8 -30.25 -29.55 -8.41
N THR A 9 -29.83 -29.66 -9.66
CA THR A 9 -28.55 -29.15 -10.14
C THR A 9 -28.55 -27.62 -10.12
N VAL A 10 -27.53 -27.03 -9.51
CA VAL A 10 -27.29 -25.57 -9.52
C VAL A 10 -25.97 -25.33 -10.22
N VAL A 11 -25.97 -24.40 -11.18
CA VAL A 11 -24.78 -23.99 -11.93
C VAL A 11 -24.60 -22.48 -11.82
N ASP A 12 -23.37 -22.04 -11.58
CA ASP A 12 -23.04 -20.61 -11.51
C ASP A 12 -22.67 -20.05 -12.89
N ASP A 13 -22.02 -20.86 -13.75
CA ASP A 13 -21.74 -20.53 -15.15
C ASP A 13 -22.70 -21.31 -16.06
N PRO A 14 -23.61 -20.63 -16.78
CA PRO A 14 -24.51 -21.28 -17.72
C PRO A 14 -23.79 -22.10 -18.80
N ASN A 15 -22.57 -21.74 -19.20
CA ASN A 15 -21.83 -22.47 -20.23
C ASN A 15 -21.50 -23.91 -19.80
N ALA A 16 -21.40 -24.16 -18.49
CA ALA A 16 -21.17 -25.49 -17.95
C ALA A 16 -22.31 -26.47 -18.30
N LEU A 17 -23.53 -25.97 -18.59
CA LEU A 17 -24.64 -26.80 -19.05
C LEU A 17 -24.37 -27.40 -20.43
N ILE A 18 -23.82 -26.59 -21.35
CA ILE A 18 -23.44 -27.06 -22.69
C ILE A 18 -22.22 -27.96 -22.62
N GLU A 19 -21.17 -27.54 -21.91
CA GLU A 19 -19.90 -28.26 -21.83
C GLU A 19 -20.06 -29.69 -21.29
N ASN A 20 -21.02 -29.88 -20.38
CA ASN A 20 -21.29 -31.16 -19.74
C ASN A 20 -22.55 -31.86 -20.24
N ASP A 21 -23.22 -31.33 -21.28
CA ASP A 21 -24.51 -31.81 -21.82
C ASP A 21 -25.56 -32.07 -20.72
N ILE A 22 -25.66 -31.14 -19.77
CA ILE A 22 -26.61 -31.22 -18.66
C ILE A 22 -28.00 -30.84 -19.19
N ARG A 23 -28.89 -31.84 -19.28
CA ARG A 23 -30.28 -31.69 -19.71
C ARG A 23 -31.22 -31.69 -18.52
N ALA A 24 -32.29 -30.93 -18.63
CA ALA A 24 -33.33 -30.85 -17.61
C ALA A 24 -34.72 -30.76 -18.24
N ASP A 25 -35.76 -31.07 -17.48
CA ASP A 25 -37.12 -30.78 -17.91
C ASP A 25 -37.34 -29.25 -17.91
N TRP A 26 -36.91 -28.58 -16.85
CA TRP A 26 -37.03 -27.13 -16.67
C TRP A 26 -35.68 -26.48 -16.34
N LEU A 27 -35.46 -25.29 -16.89
CA LEU A 27 -34.35 -24.39 -16.53
C LEU A 27 -34.89 -23.18 -15.77
N PHE A 28 -34.28 -22.83 -14.65
CA PHE A 28 -34.62 -21.62 -13.89
C PHE A 28 -33.46 -20.62 -13.96
N SER A 29 -33.74 -19.42 -14.46
CA SER A 29 -32.85 -18.27 -14.45
C SER A 29 -33.34 -17.27 -13.40
N ILE A 30 -32.56 -17.04 -12.35
CA ILE A 30 -32.93 -16.12 -11.27
C ILE A 30 -31.76 -15.17 -11.06
N ALA A 31 -32.01 -13.86 -11.16
CA ALA A 31 -31.00 -12.80 -11.02
C ALA A 31 -29.80 -12.91 -11.98
N ASN A 32 -29.99 -13.54 -13.15
CA ASN A 32 -29.01 -13.55 -14.23
C ASN A 32 -29.11 -12.24 -15.04
N LEU A 33 -27.99 -11.55 -15.20
CA LEU A 33 -27.92 -10.27 -15.90
C LEU A 33 -27.53 -10.41 -17.39
N ASP A 34 -27.18 -11.63 -17.81
CA ASP A 34 -26.72 -11.93 -19.16
C ASP A 34 -27.78 -12.69 -19.97
N MET A 35 -27.82 -12.43 -21.26
CA MET A 35 -28.66 -13.18 -22.20
C MET A 35 -28.13 -14.60 -22.34
N LEU A 36 -28.98 -15.59 -22.04
CA LEU A 36 -28.63 -17.00 -22.28
C LEU A 36 -28.66 -17.31 -23.78
N PRO A 37 -27.62 -17.98 -24.33
CA PRO A 37 -27.65 -18.48 -25.69
C PRO A 37 -28.82 -19.45 -25.91
N GLY A 38 -29.41 -19.46 -27.12
CA GLY A 38 -30.49 -20.39 -27.46
C GLY A 38 -30.14 -21.86 -27.23
N ALA A 39 -28.87 -22.24 -27.46
CA ALA A 39 -28.38 -23.59 -27.20
C ALA A 39 -28.48 -24.01 -25.72
N ILE A 40 -28.46 -23.06 -24.76
CA ILE A 40 -28.72 -23.35 -23.35
C ILE A 40 -30.22 -23.55 -23.12
N LEU A 41 -31.06 -22.72 -23.73
CA LEU A 41 -32.52 -22.85 -23.62
C LEU A 41 -33.01 -24.19 -24.20
N ASP A 42 -32.38 -24.66 -25.27
CA ASP A 42 -32.67 -25.95 -25.93
C ASP A 42 -32.32 -27.19 -25.06
N LEU A 43 -31.58 -27.01 -23.96
CA LEU A 43 -31.29 -28.10 -23.00
C LEU A 43 -32.46 -28.37 -22.05
N ALA A 44 -33.44 -27.46 -21.97
CA ALA A 44 -34.65 -27.61 -21.19
C ALA A 44 -35.79 -28.16 -22.04
N ALA A 45 -36.26 -29.38 -21.75
CA ALA A 45 -37.22 -30.08 -22.59
C ALA A 45 -38.63 -29.46 -22.57
N GLU A 46 -39.07 -28.98 -21.41
CA GLU A 46 -40.41 -28.42 -21.19
C GLU A 46 -40.40 -26.88 -21.23
N GLY A 47 -39.31 -26.25 -20.77
CA GLY A 47 -39.11 -24.81 -20.91
C GLY A 47 -38.11 -24.20 -19.93
N ALA A 48 -37.88 -22.90 -20.10
CA ALA A 48 -37.03 -22.11 -19.22
C ALA A 48 -37.85 -20.98 -18.61
N VAL A 49 -37.69 -20.74 -17.31
CA VAL A 49 -38.43 -19.75 -16.52
C VAL A 49 -37.45 -18.71 -15.99
N ASN A 50 -37.82 -17.44 -16.10
CA ASN A 50 -37.07 -16.33 -15.52
C ASN A 50 -37.91 -15.57 -14.49
N PHE A 51 -37.22 -15.06 -13.46
CA PHE A 51 -37.77 -14.05 -12.56
C PHE A 51 -37.37 -12.66 -13.04
N HIS A 52 -38.36 -11.80 -13.25
CA HIS A 52 -38.17 -10.39 -13.58
C HIS A 52 -38.73 -9.49 -12.48
N ASP A 53 -37.96 -8.49 -12.06
CA ASP A 53 -38.31 -7.55 -10.99
C ASP A 53 -39.16 -6.37 -11.49
N GLY A 54 -39.95 -6.59 -12.54
CA GLY A 54 -40.86 -5.62 -13.14
C GLY A 54 -42.18 -6.24 -13.62
N PRO A 55 -43.25 -5.42 -13.79
CA PRO A 55 -44.54 -5.87 -14.29
C PRO A 55 -44.51 -5.96 -15.82
N LEU A 56 -44.28 -7.15 -16.38
CA LEU A 56 -44.25 -7.32 -17.83
C LEU A 56 -45.63 -7.06 -18.45
N PRO A 57 -45.71 -6.45 -19.64
CA PRO A 57 -44.60 -6.12 -20.57
C PRO A 57 -43.85 -4.80 -20.26
N CYS A 58 -44.25 -4.05 -19.24
CA CYS A 58 -43.59 -2.82 -18.86
C CYS A 58 -42.25 -3.10 -18.15
N TYR A 59 -41.30 -2.18 -18.29
CA TYR A 59 -40.02 -2.21 -17.59
C TYR A 59 -39.20 -3.48 -17.85
N ALA A 60 -39.24 -4.04 -19.06
CA ALA A 60 -38.35 -5.13 -19.46
C ALA A 60 -36.88 -4.68 -19.45
N GLY A 61 -35.95 -5.62 -19.26
CA GLY A 61 -34.51 -5.36 -19.18
C GLY A 61 -34.02 -5.19 -17.75
N LEU A 62 -33.20 -4.15 -17.51
CA LEU A 62 -32.43 -4.03 -16.26
C LEU A 62 -32.85 -2.81 -15.43
N ASN A 63 -32.75 -2.97 -14.12
CA ASN A 63 -33.03 -1.94 -13.10
C ASN A 63 -34.49 -1.44 -13.16
N ALA A 64 -35.47 -2.33 -13.35
CA ALA A 64 -36.89 -1.97 -13.45
C ALA A 64 -37.39 -1.11 -12.27
N PRO A 65 -37.05 -1.41 -10.99
CA PRO A 65 -37.42 -0.55 -9.86
C PRO A 65 -36.93 0.89 -9.96
N VAL A 66 -35.72 1.11 -10.50
CA VAL A 66 -35.15 2.46 -10.70
C VAL A 66 -36.03 3.26 -11.66
N TRP A 67 -36.38 2.67 -12.80
CA TRP A 67 -37.15 3.35 -13.83
C TRP A 67 -38.59 3.63 -13.39
N ALA A 68 -39.22 2.71 -12.65
CA ALA A 68 -40.56 2.92 -12.11
C ALA A 68 -40.61 4.11 -11.14
N ILE A 69 -39.68 4.18 -10.18
CA ILE A 69 -39.60 5.31 -9.23
C ILE A 69 -39.30 6.62 -9.96
N ALA A 70 -38.36 6.60 -10.92
CA ALA A 70 -37.98 7.78 -11.69
C ALA A 70 -39.15 8.32 -12.53
N ASN A 71 -39.97 7.43 -13.11
CA ASN A 71 -41.16 7.80 -13.89
C ASN A 71 -42.33 8.24 -13.00
N GLY A 72 -42.27 8.01 -11.68
CA GLY A 72 -43.28 8.44 -10.73
C GLY A 72 -44.45 7.47 -10.57
N GLU A 73 -44.24 6.20 -10.92
CA GLU A 73 -45.22 5.14 -10.71
C GLU A 73 -45.60 5.03 -9.22
N GLN A 74 -46.85 4.68 -8.95
CA GLN A 74 -47.35 4.37 -7.60
C GLN A 74 -47.45 2.86 -7.37
N ASP A 75 -47.56 2.11 -8.45
CA ASP A 75 -47.69 0.66 -8.46
C ASP A 75 -46.62 0.09 -9.39
N HIS A 76 -46.03 -1.03 -8.97
CA HIS A 76 -45.04 -1.80 -9.69
C HIS A 76 -45.44 -3.28 -9.64
N GLY A 77 -44.55 -4.18 -10.02
CA GLY A 77 -44.79 -5.61 -9.82
C GLY A 77 -43.57 -6.45 -10.14
N VAL A 78 -43.75 -7.75 -9.97
CA VAL A 78 -42.77 -8.78 -10.34
C VAL A 78 -43.43 -9.85 -11.18
N THR A 79 -42.65 -10.47 -12.05
CA THR A 79 -43.16 -11.41 -13.04
C THR A 79 -42.28 -12.66 -13.13
N TRP A 80 -42.89 -13.83 -13.00
CA TRP A 80 -42.35 -15.10 -13.45
C TRP A 80 -42.86 -15.36 -14.86
N HIS A 81 -41.97 -15.54 -15.82
CA HIS A 81 -42.33 -15.72 -17.23
C HIS A 81 -41.44 -16.75 -17.91
N LEU A 82 -41.91 -17.27 -19.04
CA LEU A 82 -41.10 -18.13 -19.89
C LEU A 82 -40.00 -17.33 -20.58
N MET A 83 -38.83 -17.93 -20.73
CA MET A 83 -37.73 -17.36 -21.48
C MET A 83 -37.89 -17.62 -22.96
N GLU A 84 -37.54 -16.61 -23.77
CA GLU A 84 -37.44 -16.71 -25.22
C GLU A 84 -36.09 -16.12 -25.68
N ALA A 85 -35.85 -16.12 -26.98
CA ALA A 85 -34.64 -15.51 -27.56
C ALA A 85 -34.52 -13.99 -27.31
N ARG A 86 -35.60 -13.31 -26.93
CA ARG A 86 -35.62 -11.86 -26.64
C ARG A 86 -35.86 -11.63 -25.15
N ALA A 87 -35.18 -10.63 -24.60
CA ALA A 87 -35.25 -10.26 -23.18
C ALA A 87 -36.69 -9.96 -22.73
N ASP A 88 -37.17 -10.78 -21.79
CA ASP A 88 -38.46 -10.65 -21.09
C ASP A 88 -39.70 -10.62 -22.01
N HIS A 89 -39.65 -11.37 -23.12
CA HIS A 89 -40.75 -11.43 -24.10
C HIS A 89 -41.75 -12.56 -23.88
N GLY A 90 -41.35 -13.65 -23.23
CA GLY A 90 -42.16 -14.86 -23.19
C GLY A 90 -43.38 -14.77 -22.29
N ASP A 91 -44.27 -15.75 -22.42
CA ASP A 91 -45.56 -15.76 -21.73
C ASP A 91 -45.41 -15.69 -20.20
N ILE A 92 -46.32 -14.97 -19.56
CA ILE A 92 -46.37 -14.78 -18.11
C ILE A 92 -46.97 -16.02 -17.46
N LEU A 93 -46.33 -16.51 -16.39
CA LEU A 93 -46.83 -17.60 -15.55
C LEU A 93 -47.52 -17.06 -14.29
N VAL A 94 -46.82 -16.18 -13.57
CA VAL A 94 -47.32 -15.55 -12.35
C VAL A 94 -46.83 -14.10 -12.31
N GLN A 95 -47.73 -13.17 -12.03
CA GLN A 95 -47.39 -11.76 -11.82
C GLN A 95 -48.02 -11.27 -10.51
N ARG A 96 -47.29 -10.44 -9.77
CA ARG A 96 -47.74 -9.85 -8.50
C ARG A 96 -47.47 -8.37 -8.46
N ASP A 97 -48.46 -7.63 -7.99
CA ASP A 97 -48.34 -6.19 -7.80
C ASP A 97 -47.53 -5.87 -6.54
N VAL A 98 -46.74 -4.81 -6.62
CA VAL A 98 -45.92 -4.29 -5.51
C VAL A 98 -46.14 -2.79 -5.44
N ALA A 99 -46.73 -2.31 -4.35
CA ALA A 99 -46.96 -0.87 -4.15
C ALA A 99 -45.65 -0.12 -3.88
N ILE A 100 -45.47 1.01 -4.55
CA ILE A 100 -44.35 1.94 -4.31
C ILE A 100 -44.78 2.93 -3.23
N ALA A 101 -44.13 2.86 -2.07
CA ALA A 101 -44.35 3.80 -0.99
C ALA A 101 -43.75 5.18 -1.34
N PRO A 102 -44.30 6.29 -0.81
CA PRO A 102 -43.81 7.63 -1.12
C PRO A 102 -42.33 7.86 -0.81
N ASP A 103 -41.75 7.12 0.12
CA ASP A 103 -40.36 7.17 0.58
C ASP A 103 -39.48 6.03 0.07
N ASP A 104 -40.01 5.16 -0.81
CA ASP A 104 -39.21 4.08 -1.38
C ASP A 104 -38.03 4.60 -2.20
N THR A 105 -36.92 3.89 -2.04
CA THR A 105 -35.72 3.99 -2.87
C THR A 105 -35.62 2.78 -3.78
N ALA A 106 -34.69 2.79 -4.74
CA ALA A 106 -34.42 1.59 -5.54
C ALA A 106 -34.04 0.39 -4.65
N PHE A 107 -33.30 0.62 -3.56
CA PHE A 107 -33.00 -0.43 -2.58
C PHE A 107 -34.26 -1.01 -1.94
N THR A 108 -35.15 -0.17 -1.38
CA THR A 108 -36.31 -0.67 -0.64
C THR A 108 -37.36 -1.28 -1.56
N LEU A 109 -37.59 -0.71 -2.75
CA LEU A 109 -38.50 -1.28 -3.74
C LEU A 109 -37.97 -2.61 -4.28
N ASN A 110 -36.66 -2.70 -4.55
CA ASN A 110 -36.05 -3.96 -4.97
C ASN A 110 -36.20 -5.04 -3.89
N ALA A 111 -35.99 -4.71 -2.61
CA ALA A 111 -36.22 -5.65 -1.50
C ALA A 111 -37.68 -6.13 -1.43
N LYS A 112 -38.66 -5.24 -1.67
CA LYS A 112 -40.09 -5.62 -1.78
C LYS A 112 -40.35 -6.54 -2.97
N CYS A 113 -39.73 -6.25 -4.13
CA CYS A 113 -39.85 -7.09 -5.32
C CYS A 113 -39.29 -8.49 -5.09
N PHE A 114 -38.10 -8.61 -4.48
CA PHE A 114 -37.55 -9.92 -4.11
C PHE A 114 -38.46 -10.69 -3.14
N ALA A 115 -39.01 -10.02 -2.12
CA ALA A 115 -39.96 -10.66 -1.19
C ALA A 115 -41.20 -11.18 -1.93
N ALA A 116 -41.80 -10.36 -2.81
CA ALA A 116 -42.94 -10.76 -3.64
C ALA A 116 -42.57 -11.90 -4.61
N GLY A 117 -41.35 -11.90 -5.14
CA GLY A 117 -40.82 -12.97 -5.98
C GLY A 117 -40.71 -14.29 -5.23
N VAL A 118 -40.16 -14.28 -4.03
CA VAL A 118 -40.07 -15.46 -3.14
C VAL A 118 -41.46 -15.97 -2.78
N ASP A 119 -42.38 -15.09 -2.42
CA ASP A 119 -43.75 -15.46 -2.04
C ASP A 119 -44.52 -16.09 -3.21
N SER A 120 -44.33 -15.58 -4.43
CA SER A 120 -44.97 -16.10 -5.65
C SER A 120 -44.29 -17.33 -6.25
N PHE A 121 -43.04 -17.62 -5.87
CA PHE A 121 -42.29 -18.75 -6.41
C PHE A 121 -42.97 -20.10 -6.14
N ALA A 122 -43.55 -20.28 -4.95
CA ALA A 122 -44.24 -21.52 -4.58
C ALA A 122 -45.41 -21.85 -5.52
N GLU A 123 -46.07 -20.83 -6.07
CA GLU A 123 -47.16 -20.99 -7.03
C GLU A 123 -46.66 -21.44 -8.39
N VAL A 124 -45.53 -20.88 -8.85
CA VAL A 124 -44.87 -21.32 -10.09
C VAL A 124 -44.49 -22.80 -9.99
N ILE A 125 -43.90 -23.22 -8.88
CA ILE A 125 -43.52 -24.62 -8.65
C ILE A 125 -44.74 -25.52 -8.57
N ALA A 126 -45.81 -25.11 -7.86
CA ALA A 126 -47.04 -25.88 -7.79
C ALA A 126 -47.68 -26.09 -9.17
N GLN A 127 -47.63 -25.09 -10.06
CA GLN A 127 -48.11 -25.23 -11.44
C GLN A 127 -47.25 -26.23 -12.23
N ILE A 128 -45.93 -26.09 -12.16
CA ILE A 128 -44.97 -26.98 -12.86
C ILE A 128 -45.10 -28.44 -12.38
N ASP A 129 -45.28 -28.67 -11.07
CA ASP A 129 -45.47 -30.02 -10.50
C ASP A 129 -46.75 -30.70 -11.02
N THR A 130 -47.73 -29.93 -11.47
CA THR A 130 -49.00 -30.45 -12.01
C THR A 130 -49.04 -30.58 -13.53
N GLY A 131 -47.99 -30.15 -14.25
CA GLY A 131 -47.87 -30.23 -15.70
C GLY A 131 -47.34 -28.94 -16.33
N LEU A 132 -47.81 -28.60 -17.53
CA LEU A 132 -47.48 -27.32 -18.16
C LEU A 132 -48.17 -26.19 -17.38
N PRO A 133 -47.43 -25.15 -16.94
CA PRO A 133 -48.03 -24.06 -16.18
C PRO A 133 -49.03 -23.27 -17.03
N ASP A 134 -50.04 -22.72 -16.37
CA ASP A 134 -50.97 -21.80 -17.02
C ASP A 134 -50.18 -20.56 -17.46
N ARG A 135 -50.37 -20.13 -18.71
CA ARG A 135 -49.61 -19.03 -19.29
C ARG A 135 -50.48 -18.05 -20.05
N SER A 136 -50.16 -16.78 -19.92
CA SER A 136 -50.80 -15.68 -20.65
C SER A 136 -49.79 -14.94 -21.49
N ALA A 137 -50.10 -14.79 -22.79
CA ALA A 137 -49.30 -13.97 -23.69
C ALA A 137 -49.29 -12.50 -23.25
N GLN A 138 -48.13 -11.86 -23.35
CA GLN A 138 -47.99 -10.44 -23.07
C GLN A 138 -48.62 -9.58 -24.18
N ASP A 139 -49.23 -8.45 -23.82
CA ASP A 139 -49.63 -7.42 -24.79
C ASP A 139 -48.47 -6.46 -25.07
N LEU A 140 -47.63 -6.82 -26.04
CA LEU A 140 -46.38 -6.09 -26.32
C LEU A 140 -46.57 -4.66 -26.85
N THR A 141 -47.80 -4.17 -27.06
CA THR A 141 -48.02 -2.77 -27.47
C THR A 141 -47.61 -1.77 -26.39
N ASP A 142 -47.71 -2.16 -25.11
CA ASP A 142 -47.38 -1.30 -23.96
C ASP A 142 -45.94 -1.55 -23.45
N ARG A 143 -45.14 -2.32 -24.19
CA ARG A 143 -43.79 -2.71 -23.78
C ARG A 143 -42.86 -1.51 -23.67
N SER A 144 -42.19 -1.40 -22.52
CA SER A 144 -41.02 -0.53 -22.33
C SER A 144 -39.78 -1.38 -22.02
N TYR A 145 -38.61 -0.95 -22.51
CA TYR A 145 -37.36 -1.70 -22.37
C TYR A 145 -36.18 -0.80 -22.02
N PHE A 146 -35.43 -1.22 -21.01
CA PHE A 146 -34.26 -0.51 -20.50
C PHE A 146 -33.05 -1.45 -20.50
N GLY A 147 -32.18 -1.30 -21.51
CA GLY A 147 -30.96 -2.11 -21.62
C GLY A 147 -29.86 -1.65 -20.67
N ARG A 148 -28.79 -2.46 -20.57
CA ARG A 148 -27.62 -2.22 -19.69
C ARG A 148 -26.97 -0.84 -19.84
N THR A 149 -26.94 -0.28 -21.05
CA THR A 149 -26.30 1.01 -21.33
C THR A 149 -27.23 2.21 -21.08
N ARG A 150 -28.50 1.97 -20.70
CA ARG A 150 -29.45 3.05 -20.48
C ARG A 150 -29.11 3.82 -19.22
N LYS A 151 -28.92 5.14 -19.36
CA LYS A 151 -28.66 6.08 -18.27
C LYS A 151 -29.78 7.11 -18.16
N PRO A 152 -30.01 7.73 -16.99
CA PRO A 152 -30.91 8.86 -16.85
C PRO A 152 -30.44 10.03 -17.73
N GLU A 153 -31.38 10.90 -18.12
CA GLU A 153 -31.05 12.10 -18.88
C GLU A 153 -30.00 12.95 -18.14
N ALA A 154 -29.04 13.51 -18.89
CA ALA A 154 -27.92 14.29 -18.37
C ALA A 154 -27.13 13.59 -17.24
N ALA A 155 -27.07 12.25 -17.25
CA ALA A 155 -26.42 11.42 -16.23
C ALA A 155 -26.87 11.73 -14.80
N ALA A 156 -28.18 11.92 -14.60
CA ALA A 156 -28.76 12.22 -13.29
C ALA A 156 -28.32 13.55 -12.66
N ARG A 157 -27.95 14.54 -13.49
CA ARG A 157 -27.71 15.90 -13.00
C ARG A 157 -28.95 16.45 -12.28
N VAL A 158 -28.73 17.09 -11.13
CA VAL A 158 -29.75 17.87 -10.41
C VAL A 158 -30.11 19.09 -11.25
N ASP A 159 -31.27 19.04 -11.91
CA ASP A 159 -31.74 20.08 -12.82
C ASP A 159 -32.89 20.88 -12.19
N THR A 160 -32.61 22.12 -11.79
CA THR A 160 -33.58 22.97 -11.12
C THR A 160 -34.69 23.47 -12.04
N SER A 161 -34.63 23.24 -13.37
CA SER A 161 -35.76 23.49 -14.28
C SER A 161 -36.93 22.52 -14.07
N ARG A 162 -36.65 21.34 -13.50
CA ARG A 162 -37.64 20.36 -13.05
C ARG A 162 -38.25 20.78 -11.71
N THR A 163 -39.31 20.10 -11.30
CA THR A 163 -39.85 20.25 -9.95
C THR A 163 -38.93 19.62 -8.90
N ALA A 164 -39.04 20.11 -7.66
CA ALA A 164 -38.44 19.45 -6.50
C ALA A 164 -38.94 18.00 -6.37
N ALA A 165 -40.22 17.75 -6.64
CA ALA A 165 -40.81 16.42 -6.57
C ALA A 165 -40.20 15.45 -7.60
N GLU A 166 -40.03 15.86 -8.87
CA GLU A 166 -39.38 15.06 -9.91
C GLU A 166 -37.92 14.77 -9.56
N THR A 167 -37.20 15.76 -9.06
CA THR A 167 -35.79 15.62 -8.69
C THR A 167 -35.60 14.70 -7.47
N LEU A 168 -36.45 14.85 -6.46
CA LEU A 168 -36.46 13.98 -5.29
C LEU A 168 -36.74 12.52 -5.68
N ARG A 169 -37.70 12.27 -6.59
CA ARG A 169 -37.96 10.93 -7.12
C ARG A 169 -36.73 10.35 -7.82
N LEU A 170 -36.08 11.12 -8.68
CA LEU A 170 -34.87 10.68 -9.38
C LEU A 170 -33.73 10.32 -8.41
N ILE A 171 -33.50 11.14 -7.37
CA ILE A 171 -32.45 10.86 -6.37
C ILE A 171 -32.74 9.56 -5.61
N ARG A 172 -33.99 9.35 -5.18
CA ARG A 172 -34.40 8.09 -4.51
C ARG A 172 -34.35 6.88 -5.42
N ALA A 173 -34.71 7.06 -6.70
CA ALA A 173 -34.58 6.02 -7.71
C ALA A 173 -33.13 5.58 -7.92
N LEU A 174 -32.15 6.42 -7.58
CA LEU A 174 -30.73 6.13 -7.70
C LEU A 174 -30.07 5.82 -6.35
N ASP A 175 -30.86 5.70 -5.29
CA ASP A 175 -30.40 5.26 -3.98
C ASP A 175 -30.50 3.73 -3.86
N HIS A 176 -29.36 3.08 -4.07
CA HIS A 176 -29.18 1.62 -4.00
C HIS A 176 -28.78 1.14 -2.59
N GLY A 177 -28.86 2.00 -1.57
CA GLY A 177 -28.58 1.64 -0.19
C GLY A 177 -27.13 1.18 0.00
N GLY A 178 -26.96 -0.09 0.38
CA GLY A 178 -25.65 -0.71 0.59
C GLY A 178 -25.05 -1.39 -0.65
N TYR A 179 -25.76 -1.43 -1.78
CA TYR A 179 -25.25 -2.03 -3.02
C TYR A 179 -24.59 -0.98 -3.91
N ASP A 180 -23.74 -1.44 -4.83
CA ASP A 180 -23.24 -0.64 -5.95
C ASP A 180 -24.43 -0.03 -6.72
N ASN A 181 -24.31 1.24 -7.09
CA ASN A 181 -25.26 1.88 -8.00
C ASN A 181 -24.82 1.62 -9.45
N PRO A 182 -25.52 0.73 -10.20
CA PRO A 182 -25.12 0.33 -11.55
C PRO A 182 -25.58 1.35 -12.62
N VAL A 183 -26.39 2.34 -12.23
CA VAL A 183 -27.01 3.29 -13.16
C VAL A 183 -26.16 4.54 -13.26
N ALA A 184 -26.24 5.45 -12.28
CA ALA A 184 -25.47 6.69 -12.19
C ALA A 184 -25.70 7.36 -10.84
N SER A 185 -24.72 8.10 -10.32
CA SER A 185 -24.91 8.92 -9.12
C SER A 185 -25.56 10.27 -9.47
N PRO A 186 -26.57 10.73 -8.72
CA PRO A 186 -27.05 12.11 -8.84
C PRO A 186 -25.92 13.10 -8.57
N TRP A 187 -25.90 14.23 -9.26
CA TRP A 187 -24.79 15.19 -9.12
C TRP A 187 -25.15 16.64 -9.41
N ILE A 188 -24.36 17.55 -8.85
CA ILE A 188 -24.44 19.00 -9.01
C ILE A 188 -23.17 19.48 -9.70
N ALA A 189 -23.30 20.33 -10.71
CA ALA A 189 -22.15 20.92 -11.38
C ALA A 189 -21.57 22.09 -10.57
N THR A 190 -20.25 22.15 -10.43
CA THR A 190 -19.53 23.28 -9.83
C THR A 190 -18.37 23.71 -10.72
N THR A 191 -17.75 24.84 -10.38
CA THR A 191 -16.52 25.33 -11.04
C THR A 191 -15.33 24.40 -10.81
N SER A 192 -15.27 23.74 -9.67
CA SER A 192 -14.18 22.82 -9.29
C SER A 192 -14.41 21.38 -9.77
N GLY A 193 -15.56 21.10 -10.40
CA GLY A 193 -15.95 19.78 -10.88
C GLY A 193 -17.33 19.36 -10.37
N PRO A 194 -17.79 18.14 -10.72
CA PRO A 194 -19.08 17.66 -10.26
C PRO A 194 -19.01 17.16 -8.80
N VAL A 195 -20.05 17.47 -8.02
CA VAL A 195 -20.27 16.98 -6.66
C VAL A 195 -21.42 15.99 -6.68
N LEU A 196 -21.20 14.76 -6.25
CA LEU A 196 -22.21 13.71 -6.20
C LEU A 196 -23.13 13.92 -4.99
N VAL A 197 -24.38 13.50 -5.13
CA VAL A 197 -25.43 13.62 -4.11
C VAL A 197 -26.01 12.24 -3.85
N ARG A 198 -26.02 11.81 -2.59
CA ARG A 198 -26.59 10.52 -2.21
C ARG A 198 -28.05 10.60 -1.82
N HIS A 199 -28.44 11.63 -1.07
CA HIS A 199 -29.79 11.73 -0.51
C HIS A 199 -30.39 13.12 -0.71
N ALA A 200 -31.73 13.16 -0.74
CA ALA A 200 -32.50 14.38 -0.78
C ALA A 200 -33.77 14.30 0.07
N ALA A 201 -34.19 15.43 0.62
CA ALA A 201 -35.46 15.59 1.34
C ALA A 201 -36.09 16.95 1.05
N LEU A 202 -37.41 17.08 1.19
CA LEU A 202 -38.07 18.38 1.13
C LEU A 202 -37.58 19.27 2.29
N ALA A 203 -37.35 20.54 2.00
CA ALA A 203 -36.95 21.54 2.99
C ALA A 203 -38.00 22.65 3.10
N GLU A 204 -38.27 23.09 4.33
CA GLU A 204 -39.14 24.25 4.61
C GLU A 204 -38.38 25.56 4.33
N ALA A 205 -38.10 25.81 3.05
CA ALA A 205 -37.43 27.02 2.60
C ALA A 205 -37.98 27.48 1.24
N THR A 206 -38.00 28.79 1.03
CA THR A 206 -38.40 29.41 -0.23
C THR A 206 -37.35 30.40 -0.67
N GLY A 207 -37.01 30.39 -1.95
CA GLY A 207 -36.07 31.34 -2.52
C GLY A 207 -36.13 31.35 -4.04
N GLN A 208 -35.15 32.00 -4.66
CA GLN A 208 -35.06 32.06 -6.12
C GLN A 208 -34.68 30.68 -6.67
N GLN A 209 -35.45 30.16 -7.63
CA GLN A 209 -35.14 28.89 -8.31
C GLN A 209 -33.67 28.87 -8.77
N GLY A 210 -32.99 27.77 -8.49
CA GLY A 210 -31.58 27.57 -8.85
C GLY A 210 -30.58 28.07 -7.81
N THR A 211 -30.99 28.77 -6.75
CA THR A 211 -30.05 29.27 -5.74
C THR A 211 -29.91 28.34 -4.54
N ILE A 212 -28.70 28.28 -4.00
CA ILE A 212 -28.42 27.63 -2.71
C ILE A 212 -28.94 28.55 -1.60
N LEU A 213 -29.81 28.03 -0.74
CA LEU A 213 -30.46 28.79 0.34
C LEU A 213 -29.71 28.68 1.67
N ALA A 214 -29.09 27.53 1.93
CA ALA A 214 -28.36 27.24 3.14
C ALA A 214 -27.28 26.17 2.88
N VAL A 215 -26.19 26.24 3.63
CA VAL A 215 -25.06 25.30 3.59
C VAL A 215 -24.63 25.05 5.04
N ASP A 216 -24.37 23.80 5.39
CA ASP A 216 -23.72 23.41 6.65
C ASP A 216 -22.73 22.25 6.41
N GLU A 217 -22.26 21.63 7.49
CA GLU A 217 -21.25 20.57 7.43
C GLU A 217 -21.71 19.31 6.66
N ASP A 218 -23.01 19.01 6.67
CA ASP A 218 -23.56 17.74 6.17
C ASP A 218 -24.29 17.87 4.83
N GLY A 219 -24.58 19.10 4.38
CA GLY A 219 -25.23 19.30 3.09
C GLY A 219 -25.60 20.74 2.75
N LEU A 220 -26.43 20.86 1.72
CA LEU A 220 -26.91 22.14 1.20
C LEU A 220 -28.40 22.10 0.86
N THR A 221 -29.06 23.25 0.90
CA THR A 221 -30.47 23.40 0.53
C THR A 221 -30.57 24.15 -0.80
N LEU A 222 -31.15 23.53 -1.82
CA LEU A 222 -31.27 24.06 -3.18
C LEU A 222 -32.73 24.41 -3.48
N ALA A 223 -32.98 25.62 -3.99
CA ALA A 223 -34.31 26.07 -4.38
C ALA A 223 -34.72 25.58 -5.78
N PHE A 224 -35.93 25.02 -5.87
CA PHE A 224 -36.61 24.70 -7.12
C PHE A 224 -37.79 25.65 -7.31
N ARG A 225 -38.50 25.54 -8.44
CA ARG A 225 -39.64 26.41 -8.76
C ARG A 225 -40.83 26.24 -7.80
N ASP A 226 -40.98 25.05 -7.22
CA ASP A 226 -42.16 24.62 -6.45
C ASP A 226 -41.86 24.34 -4.96
N ALA A 227 -40.63 24.00 -4.60
CA ALA A 227 -40.18 23.80 -3.22
C ALA A 227 -38.64 23.92 -3.12
N ALA A 228 -38.07 23.68 -1.94
CA ALA A 228 -36.63 23.49 -1.78
C ALA A 228 -36.30 22.04 -1.43
N LEU A 229 -35.14 21.56 -1.86
CA LEU A 229 -34.60 20.26 -1.47
C LEU A 229 -33.34 20.43 -0.63
N ARG A 230 -33.29 19.71 0.49
CA ARG A 230 -32.07 19.47 1.26
C ARG A 230 -31.32 18.30 0.64
N LEU A 231 -30.10 18.52 0.19
CA LEU A 231 -29.22 17.54 -0.44
C LEU A 231 -28.09 17.17 0.54
N THR A 232 -27.83 15.88 0.74
CA THR A 232 -26.85 15.37 1.71
C THR A 232 -26.07 14.17 1.17
N GLY A 233 -25.02 13.76 1.90
CA GLY A 233 -24.12 12.68 1.47
C GLY A 233 -23.30 13.09 0.26
N LEU A 234 -22.71 14.29 0.32
CA LEU A 234 -21.98 14.87 -0.81
C LEU A 234 -20.57 14.28 -0.90
N THR A 235 -20.20 13.82 -2.09
CA THR A 235 -18.84 13.31 -2.37
C THR A 235 -18.27 13.89 -3.65
N ASP A 236 -16.96 13.84 -3.79
CA ASP A 236 -16.31 14.02 -5.07
C ASP A 236 -16.49 12.77 -5.96
N PRO A 237 -16.10 12.81 -7.24
CA PRO A 237 -16.21 11.66 -8.14
C PRO A 237 -15.30 10.47 -7.78
N MET A 238 -14.30 10.68 -6.93
CA MET A 238 -13.44 9.62 -6.39
C MET A 238 -14.07 8.94 -5.15
N GLY A 239 -15.16 9.50 -4.63
CA GLY A 239 -15.92 9.05 -3.47
C GLY A 239 -15.41 9.59 -2.14
N ALA A 240 -14.54 10.61 -2.15
CA ALA A 240 -14.16 11.31 -0.93
C ALA A 240 -15.28 12.25 -0.49
N MET A 241 -15.53 12.31 0.83
CA MET A 241 -16.52 13.23 1.40
C MET A 241 -16.13 14.69 1.12
N VAL A 242 -17.12 15.48 0.70
CA VAL A 242 -16.95 16.90 0.43
C VAL A 242 -17.59 17.70 1.57
N VAL A 243 -16.85 18.68 2.10
CA VAL A 243 -17.41 19.68 3.00
C VAL A 243 -18.10 20.74 2.15
N PRO A 244 -19.45 20.87 2.21
CA PRO A 244 -20.18 21.74 1.29
C PRO A 244 -19.75 23.21 1.35
N GLY A 245 -19.40 23.70 2.55
CA GLY A 245 -18.96 25.08 2.78
C GLY A 245 -17.64 25.47 2.11
N ASP A 246 -16.82 24.50 1.67
CA ASP A 246 -15.59 24.75 0.93
C ASP A 246 -15.86 25.06 -0.55
N ILE A 247 -17.04 24.69 -1.05
CA ILE A 247 -17.42 24.78 -2.46
C ILE A 247 -18.56 25.78 -2.69
N PHE A 248 -19.50 25.88 -1.75
CA PHE A 248 -20.74 26.62 -1.92
C PHE A 248 -21.00 27.61 -0.79
N ALA A 249 -21.61 28.74 -1.14
CA ALA A 249 -22.17 29.72 -0.21
C ALA A 249 -23.67 29.96 -0.49
N PRO A 250 -24.46 30.37 0.53
CA PRO A 250 -25.83 30.83 0.30
C PRO A 250 -25.89 31.97 -0.72
N GLY A 251 -26.76 31.83 -1.72
CA GLY A 251 -26.90 32.73 -2.86
C GLY A 251 -26.23 32.22 -4.14
N ASP A 252 -25.34 31.24 -4.05
CA ASP A 252 -24.68 30.65 -5.23
C ASP A 252 -25.69 29.93 -6.12
N VAL A 253 -25.39 29.90 -7.42
CA VAL A 253 -26.14 29.14 -8.43
C VAL A 253 -25.22 28.04 -8.95
N PRO A 254 -25.57 26.75 -8.78
CA PRO A 254 -24.81 25.65 -9.35
C PRO A 254 -24.61 25.81 -10.86
N GLY A 255 -23.48 25.31 -11.37
CA GLY A 255 -23.12 25.46 -12.77
C GLY A 255 -24.11 24.76 -13.72
N THR A 256 -24.14 25.22 -14.97
CA THR A 256 -24.80 24.51 -16.08
C THR A 256 -23.76 24.07 -17.11
N PRO A 257 -23.70 22.78 -17.47
CA PRO A 257 -22.92 22.26 -18.60
C PRO A 257 -23.16 23.06 -19.88
N GLN A 258 -22.09 23.42 -20.57
CA GLN A 258 -22.13 24.35 -21.72
C GLN A 258 -22.59 23.69 -23.04
N ASP A 259 -22.59 22.36 -23.14
CA ASP A 259 -22.93 21.62 -24.37
C ASP A 259 -23.68 20.31 -24.08
N ALA A 260 -25.00 20.30 -24.34
CA ALA A 260 -25.87 19.14 -24.08
C ALA A 260 -25.68 18.00 -25.10
N GLU A 261 -25.27 18.32 -26.34
CA GLU A 261 -25.10 17.32 -27.40
C GLU A 261 -23.76 16.59 -27.24
N ALA A 262 -22.68 17.31 -26.92
CA ALA A 262 -21.40 16.71 -26.57
C ALA A 262 -21.52 15.80 -25.33
N HIS A 263 -22.31 16.22 -24.34
CA HIS A 263 -22.63 15.42 -23.16
C HIS A 263 -23.32 14.10 -23.55
N ARG A 264 -24.35 14.14 -24.39
CA ARG A 264 -25.06 12.93 -24.85
C ARG A 264 -24.13 11.95 -25.57
N GLN A 265 -23.31 12.45 -26.49
CA GLN A 265 -22.37 11.61 -27.25
C GLN A 265 -21.31 10.95 -26.34
N SER A 266 -20.78 11.69 -25.35
CA SER A 266 -19.82 11.15 -24.39
C SER A 266 -20.47 10.05 -23.52
N LEU A 267 -21.71 10.24 -23.07
CA LEU A 267 -22.43 9.21 -22.29
C LEU A 267 -22.68 7.92 -23.06
N GLU A 268 -23.04 8.00 -24.34
CA GLU A 268 -23.25 6.82 -25.17
C GLU A 268 -21.96 5.99 -25.25
N LYS A 269 -20.83 6.64 -25.53
CA LYS A 269 -19.52 5.98 -25.59
C LYS A 269 -19.06 5.40 -24.24
N ILE A 270 -19.28 6.15 -23.15
CA ILE A 270 -18.96 5.71 -21.79
C ILE A 270 -19.77 4.46 -21.44
N ALA A 271 -21.08 4.49 -21.68
CA ALA A 271 -21.98 3.40 -21.31
C ALA A 271 -21.65 2.09 -22.06
N GLU A 272 -21.21 2.17 -23.31
CA GLU A 272 -20.77 1.01 -24.11
C GLU A 272 -19.53 0.32 -23.52
N ASN A 273 -18.58 1.09 -22.98
CA ASN A 273 -17.29 0.58 -22.49
C ASN A 273 -17.22 0.43 -20.96
N GLU A 274 -18.30 0.75 -20.26
CA GLU A 274 -18.34 0.82 -18.80
C GLU A 274 -17.94 -0.48 -18.11
N ALA A 275 -18.42 -1.64 -18.59
CA ALA A 275 -18.09 -2.95 -18.03
C ALA A 275 -16.57 -3.24 -18.14
N ARG A 276 -15.97 -2.89 -19.27
CA ARG A 276 -14.53 -3.06 -19.48
C ARG A 276 -13.72 -2.15 -18.57
N TRP A 277 -14.15 -0.90 -18.39
CA TRP A 277 -13.52 0.01 -17.45
C TRP A 277 -13.66 -0.43 -16.00
N ARG A 278 -14.80 -1.01 -15.63
CA ARG A 278 -15.00 -1.62 -14.30
C ARG A 278 -13.97 -2.70 -14.01
N ASP A 279 -13.78 -3.64 -14.94
CA ASP A 279 -12.80 -4.71 -14.76
C ASP A 279 -11.37 -4.16 -14.74
N ARG A 280 -11.09 -3.19 -15.60
CA ARG A 280 -9.78 -2.51 -15.63
C ARG A 280 -9.44 -1.80 -14.33
N LEU A 281 -10.43 -1.13 -13.73
CA LEU A 281 -10.28 -0.40 -12.47
C LEU A 281 -10.24 -1.34 -11.26
N LYS A 282 -10.85 -2.53 -11.32
CA LYS A 282 -10.72 -3.55 -10.26
C LYS A 282 -9.28 -4.03 -10.12
N ASP A 283 -8.60 -4.29 -11.23
CA ASP A 283 -7.18 -4.70 -11.26
C ASP A 283 -6.22 -3.49 -11.24
N PHE A 284 -6.69 -2.27 -10.96
CA PHE A 284 -5.85 -1.07 -10.98
C PHE A 284 -4.71 -1.09 -9.94
N ARG A 285 -3.49 -0.80 -10.39
CA ARG A 285 -2.24 -0.78 -9.59
C ARG A 285 -1.59 0.61 -9.67
N PRO A 286 -1.99 1.58 -8.84
CA PRO A 286 -1.49 2.94 -8.96
C PRO A 286 0.04 2.98 -8.79
N ALA A 287 0.71 3.73 -9.66
CA ALA A 287 2.10 4.11 -9.41
C ALA A 287 2.17 5.00 -8.16
N ASP A 288 2.88 4.55 -7.13
CA ASP A 288 3.15 5.32 -5.92
C ASP A 288 4.61 5.11 -5.49
N TRP A 289 5.23 6.16 -4.98
CA TRP A 289 6.61 6.14 -4.48
C TRP A 289 6.77 7.27 -3.45
N PRO A 290 7.80 7.20 -2.58
CA PRO A 290 8.04 8.26 -1.60
C PRO A 290 8.28 9.61 -2.29
N MET A 291 7.41 10.59 -2.02
CA MET A 291 7.51 11.95 -2.56
C MET A 291 7.56 12.96 -1.42
N THR A 292 8.34 14.02 -1.63
CA THR A 292 8.43 15.14 -0.69
C THR A 292 7.80 16.37 -1.34
N PRO A 293 6.72 16.94 -0.77
CA PRO A 293 6.15 18.19 -1.25
C PRO A 293 7.18 19.32 -1.24
N GLY A 294 7.06 20.24 -2.20
CA GLY A 294 7.82 21.48 -2.25
C GLY A 294 6.94 22.71 -2.07
N GLU A 295 7.53 23.88 -2.32
CA GLU A 295 6.84 25.17 -2.30
C GLU A 295 6.89 25.84 -3.68
N GLY A 296 5.96 26.77 -3.94
CA GLY A 296 5.96 27.59 -5.14
C GLY A 296 5.05 27.08 -6.26
N SER A 297 5.39 27.43 -7.51
CA SER A 297 4.65 27.05 -8.71
C SER A 297 5.10 25.69 -9.25
N GLU A 298 4.35 25.17 -10.23
CA GLU A 298 4.76 24.00 -11.01
C GLU A 298 6.20 24.11 -11.53
N THR A 299 6.90 22.98 -11.48
CA THR A 299 8.27 22.87 -12.02
C THR A 299 8.19 22.19 -13.38
N CYS A 300 8.49 22.93 -14.45
CA CYS A 300 8.48 22.40 -15.81
C CYS A 300 9.91 22.24 -16.31
N ILE A 301 10.30 21.01 -16.66
CA ILE A 301 11.64 20.68 -17.19
C ILE A 301 11.47 20.08 -18.59
N ALA A 302 11.96 20.79 -19.60
CA ALA A 302 11.99 20.28 -20.97
C ALA A 302 13.01 19.15 -21.07
N LEU A 303 12.60 18.02 -21.67
CA LEU A 303 13.47 16.87 -21.89
C LEU A 303 14.36 17.10 -23.11
N THR A 304 15.61 16.67 -23.03
CA THR A 304 16.60 16.79 -24.11
C THR A 304 16.62 15.52 -24.96
N THR A 305 15.54 15.27 -25.71
CA THR A 305 15.43 14.09 -26.58
C THR A 305 14.69 14.41 -27.88
N ASP A 306 15.02 13.72 -28.95
CA ASP A 306 14.30 13.66 -30.22
C ASP A 306 13.61 12.30 -30.44
N ALA A 307 13.55 11.46 -29.41
CA ALA A 307 12.92 10.16 -29.49
C ALA A 307 11.43 10.27 -29.85
N PRO A 308 10.85 9.26 -30.55
CA PRO A 308 9.42 9.24 -30.82
C PRO A 308 8.58 9.28 -29.55
N SER A 309 7.40 9.92 -29.61
CA SER A 309 6.48 10.09 -28.47
C SER A 309 6.17 8.79 -27.72
N GLU A 310 6.02 7.67 -28.43
CA GLU A 310 5.78 6.35 -27.83
C GLU A 310 6.95 5.87 -26.97
N ARG A 311 8.19 6.11 -27.43
CA ARG A 311 9.40 5.78 -26.68
C ARG A 311 9.57 6.67 -25.46
N ILE A 312 9.22 7.95 -25.57
CA ILE A 312 9.22 8.91 -24.45
C ILE A 312 8.22 8.45 -23.38
N ALA A 313 6.99 8.13 -23.78
CA ALA A 313 5.96 7.64 -22.88
C ALA A 313 6.36 6.32 -22.18
N ALA A 314 6.92 5.37 -22.93
CA ALA A 314 7.40 4.10 -22.37
C ALA A 314 8.59 4.28 -21.43
N ALA A 315 9.52 5.18 -21.74
CA ALA A 315 10.69 5.45 -20.88
C ALA A 315 10.26 6.09 -19.57
N PHE A 316 9.30 7.03 -19.61
CA PHE A 316 8.70 7.60 -18.42
C PHE A 316 8.00 6.53 -17.57
N ALA A 317 7.20 5.67 -18.19
CA ALA A 317 6.52 4.58 -17.49
C ALA A 317 7.51 3.56 -16.89
N ALA A 318 8.60 3.24 -17.58
CA ALA A 318 9.67 2.38 -17.07
C ALA A 318 10.41 3.02 -15.88
N LEU A 319 10.69 4.33 -15.94
CA LEU A 319 11.31 5.05 -14.82
C LEU A 319 10.37 5.07 -13.60
N VAL A 320 9.09 5.36 -13.81
CA VAL A 320 8.06 5.31 -12.76
C VAL A 320 7.95 3.92 -12.16
N THR A 321 7.96 2.88 -12.98
CA THR A 321 7.98 1.47 -12.54
C THR A 321 9.15 1.19 -11.62
N LYS A 322 10.36 1.65 -11.97
CA LYS A 322 11.56 1.48 -11.14
C LYS A 322 11.46 2.25 -9.82
N MET A 323 10.86 3.44 -9.81
CA MET A 323 10.62 4.22 -8.58
C MET A 323 9.56 3.57 -7.67
N ALA A 324 8.59 2.88 -8.25
CA ALA A 324 7.49 2.21 -7.55
C ALA A 324 7.77 0.74 -7.14
N GLY A 325 9.03 0.30 -7.20
CA GLY A 325 9.44 -1.05 -6.74
C GLY A 325 9.56 -2.12 -7.82
N GLY A 326 9.39 -1.77 -9.10
CA GLY A 326 9.78 -2.60 -10.24
C GLY A 326 8.74 -3.59 -10.78
N GLY A 327 7.53 -3.64 -10.22
CA GLY A 327 6.41 -4.43 -10.74
C GLY A 327 5.49 -3.65 -11.70
N PRO A 328 4.45 -4.28 -12.28
CA PRO A 328 3.51 -3.59 -13.16
C PRO A 328 2.78 -2.44 -12.46
N VAL A 329 2.70 -1.28 -13.11
CA VAL A 329 2.05 -0.07 -12.59
C VAL A 329 1.10 0.54 -13.61
N ASP A 330 0.02 1.15 -13.12
CA ASP A 330 -0.94 1.93 -13.90
C ASP A 330 -0.61 3.43 -13.77
N LEU A 331 -0.44 4.07 -14.93
CA LEU A 331 -0.30 5.52 -15.09
C LEU A 331 -1.64 6.14 -15.49
N ALA A 332 -1.81 7.43 -15.21
CA ALA A 332 -2.96 8.19 -15.67
C ALA A 332 -2.72 8.70 -17.09
N LEU A 333 -3.52 8.26 -18.06
CA LEU A 333 -3.54 8.87 -19.39
C LEU A 333 -4.66 9.90 -19.46
N ALA A 334 -4.34 11.17 -19.75
CA ALA A 334 -5.33 12.23 -19.88
C ALA A 334 -6.40 11.87 -20.92
N SER A 335 -7.68 12.06 -20.56
CA SER A 335 -8.80 11.69 -21.43
C SER A 335 -9.02 12.68 -22.57
N GLY A 336 -8.75 13.96 -22.32
CA GLY A 336 -8.99 15.07 -23.25
C GLY A 336 -10.48 15.34 -23.54
N ASP A 337 -11.40 14.69 -22.83
CA ASP A 337 -12.84 14.87 -23.02
C ASP A 337 -13.33 16.04 -22.14
N PRO A 338 -13.92 17.10 -22.72
CA PRO A 338 -14.41 18.24 -21.97
C PRO A 338 -15.76 17.98 -21.26
N ALA A 339 -16.42 16.85 -21.52
CA ALA A 339 -17.73 16.57 -20.94
C ALA A 339 -17.61 16.35 -19.42
N PRO A 340 -18.45 16.99 -18.59
CA PRO A 340 -18.39 16.89 -17.12
C PRO A 340 -18.77 15.50 -16.59
N VAL A 341 -19.18 14.59 -17.47
CA VAL A 341 -19.52 13.20 -17.15
C VAL A 341 -18.43 12.20 -17.48
N ALA A 342 -17.36 12.67 -18.13
CA ALA A 342 -16.20 11.87 -18.46
C ALA A 342 -15.16 11.96 -17.34
N SER A 343 -14.47 10.84 -17.10
CA SER A 343 -13.26 10.86 -16.29
C SER A 343 -12.18 11.73 -16.94
N LEU A 344 -11.42 12.47 -16.13
CA LEU A 344 -10.29 13.30 -16.62
C LEU A 344 -9.10 12.45 -17.10
N TRP A 345 -9.05 11.18 -16.72
CA TRP A 345 -7.96 10.27 -17.03
C TRP A 345 -8.45 8.83 -17.23
N ARG A 346 -7.56 7.98 -17.74
CA ARG A 346 -7.76 6.55 -18.00
C ARG A 346 -6.55 5.76 -17.49
N PRO A 347 -6.72 4.63 -16.78
CA PRO A 347 -5.59 3.80 -16.35
C PRO A 347 -4.94 3.09 -17.54
N VAL A 348 -3.63 3.26 -17.71
CA VAL A 348 -2.83 2.50 -18.68
C VAL A 348 -1.68 1.82 -17.96
N ARG A 349 -1.56 0.49 -18.12
CA ARG A 349 -0.54 -0.31 -17.44
C ARG A 349 0.71 -0.39 -18.26
N PHE A 350 1.82 -0.11 -17.59
CA PHE A 350 3.12 -0.53 -18.01
C PHE A 350 3.48 -1.84 -17.30
N ASP A 351 3.81 -2.86 -18.10
CA ASP A 351 4.29 -4.14 -17.61
C ASP A 351 5.79 -4.25 -17.94
N PRO A 352 6.69 -4.37 -16.95
CA PRO A 352 8.13 -4.44 -17.17
C PRO A 352 8.60 -5.80 -17.72
N ASP A 353 7.74 -6.80 -17.80
CA ASP A 353 8.12 -8.17 -18.19
C ASP A 353 8.36 -8.31 -19.70
N GLY A 354 9.32 -9.19 -20.06
CA GLY A 354 9.58 -9.57 -21.44
C GLY A 354 10.51 -8.65 -22.24
N GLY A 355 11.27 -7.78 -21.56
CA GLY A 355 12.32 -6.96 -22.16
C GLY A 355 11.85 -5.58 -22.65
N TRP A 356 12.79 -4.65 -22.82
CA TRP A 356 12.53 -3.24 -23.12
C TRP A 356 11.70 -3.02 -24.39
N GLN A 357 12.03 -3.72 -25.49
CA GLN A 357 11.30 -3.55 -26.75
C GLN A 357 9.84 -4.00 -26.62
N ARG A 358 9.62 -5.20 -26.07
CA ARG A 358 8.28 -5.76 -25.89
C ARG A 358 7.43 -4.92 -24.94
N ALA A 359 8.01 -4.45 -23.83
CA ALA A 359 7.34 -3.57 -22.88
C ALA A 359 6.93 -2.24 -23.55
N THR A 360 7.80 -1.66 -24.38
CA THR A 360 7.52 -0.43 -25.15
C THR A 360 6.36 -0.63 -26.13
N GLU A 361 6.39 -1.68 -26.94
CA GLU A 361 5.35 -1.99 -27.93
C GLU A 361 4.00 -2.29 -27.25
N ALA A 362 4.01 -3.08 -26.17
CA ALA A 362 2.82 -3.39 -25.41
C ALA A 362 2.20 -2.14 -24.78
N PHE A 363 3.03 -1.23 -24.24
CA PHE A 363 2.57 0.03 -23.65
C PHE A 363 2.01 0.99 -24.69
N ALA A 364 2.62 1.08 -25.87
CA ALA A 364 2.09 1.87 -26.99
C ALA A 364 0.70 1.37 -27.39
N LYS A 365 0.54 0.05 -27.58
CA LYS A 365 -0.75 -0.58 -27.88
C LYS A 365 -1.79 -0.36 -26.77
N ALA A 366 -1.39 -0.47 -25.50
CA ALA A 366 -2.28 -0.23 -24.36
C ALA A 366 -2.75 1.24 -24.33
N THR A 367 -1.87 2.19 -24.63
CA THR A 367 -2.19 3.61 -24.72
C THR A 367 -3.16 3.90 -25.87
N GLU A 368 -2.94 3.31 -27.05
CA GLU A 368 -3.84 3.45 -28.20
C GLU A 368 -5.22 2.85 -27.93
N ALA A 369 -5.28 1.63 -27.36
CA ALA A 369 -6.53 0.99 -26.97
C ALA A 369 -7.32 1.84 -25.96
N ALA A 370 -6.65 2.33 -24.92
CA ALA A 370 -7.26 3.22 -23.94
C ALA A 370 -7.78 4.51 -24.59
N ARG A 371 -7.08 5.08 -25.59
CA ARG A 371 -7.57 6.25 -26.37
C ARG A 371 -8.83 5.92 -27.15
N ALA A 372 -8.86 4.78 -27.84
CA ALA A 372 -9.98 4.32 -28.65
C ALA A 372 -11.25 4.09 -27.80
N GLU A 373 -11.10 3.43 -26.66
CA GLU A 373 -12.20 3.10 -25.71
C GLU A 373 -12.92 4.32 -25.14
N GLY A 374 -12.28 5.50 -25.13
CA GLY A 374 -12.90 6.69 -24.53
C GLY A 374 -12.74 6.73 -23.00
N PRO A 375 -13.21 7.81 -22.35
CA PRO A 375 -13.17 7.92 -20.89
C PRO A 375 -14.14 6.92 -20.24
N PHE A 376 -14.02 6.75 -18.92
CA PHE A 376 -15.04 6.09 -18.13
C PHE A 376 -15.96 7.14 -17.47
N ALA A 377 -17.09 6.71 -16.89
CA ALA A 377 -18.00 7.64 -16.23
C ALA A 377 -17.31 8.29 -15.02
N PHE A 378 -17.40 9.61 -14.89
CA PHE A 378 -16.72 10.33 -13.81
C PHE A 378 -17.07 9.78 -12.41
N ASP A 379 -18.31 9.33 -12.22
CA ASP A 379 -18.86 8.79 -10.98
C ASP A 379 -18.64 7.27 -10.81
N LEU A 380 -18.02 6.59 -11.79
CA LEU A 380 -17.84 5.13 -11.78
C LEU A 380 -17.10 4.65 -10.53
N LEU A 381 -16.10 5.40 -10.09
CA LEU A 381 -15.32 5.06 -8.90
C LEU A 381 -16.18 5.20 -7.64
N ALA A 382 -16.89 6.32 -7.48
CA ALA A 382 -17.72 6.58 -6.30
C ALA A 382 -18.94 5.64 -6.18
N ARG A 383 -19.52 5.19 -7.29
CA ARG A 383 -20.75 4.37 -7.27
C ARG A 383 -20.52 2.88 -7.03
N ILE A 384 -19.28 2.42 -7.09
CA ILE A 384 -18.89 1.02 -6.86
C ILE A 384 -18.03 0.96 -5.60
N ALA A 385 -18.53 0.29 -4.56
CA ALA A 385 -17.88 0.24 -3.27
C ALA A 385 -16.45 -0.33 -3.34
N ASP A 386 -16.24 -1.38 -4.15
CA ASP A 386 -14.91 -2.00 -4.35
C ASP A 386 -13.91 -1.12 -5.12
N LEU A 387 -14.38 -0.03 -5.72
CA LEU A 387 -13.55 0.91 -6.47
C LEU A 387 -13.24 2.20 -5.71
N SER A 388 -13.97 2.53 -4.64
CA SER A 388 -13.81 3.79 -3.90
C SER A 388 -13.20 3.58 -2.50
N PRO A 389 -12.37 4.52 -2.00
CA PRO A 389 -11.76 5.62 -2.74
C PRO A 389 -10.51 5.15 -3.50
N ARG A 390 -10.40 5.52 -4.78
CA ARG A 390 -9.17 5.36 -5.56
C ARG A 390 -8.57 6.72 -5.86
N LYS A 391 -7.25 6.81 -5.70
CA LYS A 391 -6.48 8.02 -6.02
C LYS A 391 -6.11 8.00 -7.50
N VAL A 392 -6.01 9.19 -8.08
CA VAL A 392 -5.32 9.40 -9.35
C VAL A 392 -3.88 8.87 -9.20
N PRO A 393 -3.35 8.10 -10.18
CA PRO A 393 -1.93 7.74 -10.24
C PRO A 393 -1.01 8.94 -10.02
N ALA A 394 0.10 8.74 -9.31
CA ALA A 394 1.07 9.82 -9.09
C ALA A 394 1.76 10.27 -10.39
N ALA A 395 1.81 9.41 -11.40
CA ALA A 395 2.37 9.69 -12.73
C ALA A 395 1.27 9.75 -13.79
N ALA A 396 1.29 10.83 -14.58
CA ALA A 396 0.36 11.06 -15.68
C ALA A 396 1.07 11.31 -17.02
N ILE A 397 0.41 10.91 -18.11
CA ILE A 397 0.76 11.26 -19.49
C ILE A 397 -0.35 12.19 -19.99
N GLY A 398 0.01 13.44 -20.25
CA GLY A 398 -0.94 14.53 -20.45
C GLY A 398 -1.47 15.11 -19.13
N GLU A 399 -2.15 16.25 -19.22
CA GLU A 399 -2.60 17.02 -18.06
C GLU A 399 -3.70 16.31 -17.29
N VAL A 400 -3.39 15.91 -16.05
CA VAL A 400 -4.32 15.27 -15.12
C VAL A 400 -4.19 15.94 -13.74
N PRO A 401 -5.24 16.63 -13.26
CA PRO A 401 -5.22 17.25 -11.94
C PRO A 401 -4.93 16.25 -10.83
N GLY A 402 -4.08 16.63 -9.87
CA GLY A 402 -3.71 15.81 -8.72
C GLY A 402 -2.55 14.83 -8.96
N ALA A 403 -2.09 14.65 -10.20
CA ALA A 403 -0.86 13.92 -10.47
C ALA A 403 0.35 14.65 -9.86
N ALA A 404 1.35 13.90 -9.40
CA ALA A 404 2.59 14.45 -8.88
C ALA A 404 3.57 14.79 -10.01
N LEU A 405 3.66 13.90 -11.00
CA LEU A 405 4.43 14.08 -12.22
C LEU A 405 3.53 13.96 -13.43
N THR A 406 3.63 14.93 -14.34
CA THR A 406 2.94 14.93 -15.63
C THR A 406 3.96 14.97 -16.75
N LEU A 407 3.93 13.98 -17.63
CA LEU A 407 4.66 13.99 -18.90
C LEU A 407 3.77 14.62 -19.97
N ALA A 408 4.08 15.84 -20.37
CA ALA A 408 3.45 16.51 -21.50
C ALA A 408 4.27 16.25 -22.77
N ILE A 409 3.66 15.66 -23.80
CA ILE A 409 4.30 15.43 -25.11
C ILE A 409 3.53 16.22 -26.16
N THR A 410 4.23 17.09 -26.88
CA THR A 410 3.67 17.95 -27.93
C THR A 410 4.57 17.91 -29.17
N ASP A 411 4.11 18.51 -30.27
CA ASP A 411 4.94 18.68 -31.48
C ASP A 411 6.22 19.50 -31.22
N ALA A 412 6.23 20.34 -30.16
CA ALA A 412 7.40 21.12 -29.77
C ALA A 412 8.40 20.35 -28.90
N GLY A 413 8.06 19.11 -28.48
CA GLY A 413 8.88 18.27 -27.62
C GLY A 413 8.15 17.78 -26.37
N ALA A 414 8.90 17.14 -25.47
CA ALA A 414 8.41 16.60 -24.21
C ALA A 414 8.87 17.41 -23.00
N THR A 415 7.98 17.58 -22.03
CA THR A 415 8.24 18.30 -20.77
C THR A 415 7.76 17.45 -19.60
N LEU A 416 8.60 17.31 -18.58
CA LEU A 416 8.22 16.75 -17.29
C LEU A 416 7.78 17.89 -16.36
N ILE A 417 6.58 17.79 -15.83
CA ILE A 417 5.97 18.79 -14.96
C ILE A 417 5.80 18.18 -13.57
N GLY A 418 6.34 18.83 -12.54
CA GLY A 418 6.19 18.46 -11.14
C GLY A 418 5.20 19.36 -10.41
N ASN A 419 4.22 18.75 -9.75
CA ASN A 419 3.25 19.43 -8.91
C ASN A 419 3.85 19.72 -7.52
N PRO A 420 4.04 20.99 -7.12
CA PRO A 420 4.75 21.36 -5.90
C PRO A 420 4.04 20.87 -4.64
N SER A 421 2.72 20.69 -4.65
CA SER A 421 1.98 20.13 -3.51
C SER A 421 2.30 18.65 -3.23
N ARG A 422 2.99 17.97 -4.16
CA ARG A 422 3.29 16.54 -4.11
C ARG A 422 4.79 16.25 -4.20
N ILE A 423 5.51 16.97 -5.06
CA ILE A 423 6.92 16.74 -5.35
C ILE A 423 7.69 18.06 -5.48
N GLY A 424 8.86 18.13 -4.83
CA GLY A 424 9.73 19.29 -4.86
C GLY A 424 10.40 19.53 -6.23
N ARG A 425 10.88 20.76 -6.43
CA ARG A 425 11.62 21.17 -7.63
C ARG A 425 12.88 20.34 -7.86
N ASP A 426 13.66 20.09 -6.81
CA ASP A 426 14.92 19.35 -6.90
C ASP A 426 14.69 17.89 -7.29
N ASP A 427 13.68 17.25 -6.71
CA ASP A 427 13.26 15.90 -7.08
C ASP A 427 12.75 15.83 -8.52
N THR A 428 11.91 16.79 -8.93
CA THR A 428 11.42 16.88 -10.32
C THR A 428 12.59 17.02 -11.31
N THR A 429 13.56 17.88 -11.00
CA THR A 429 14.75 18.11 -11.83
C THR A 429 15.60 16.84 -11.92
N ARG A 430 15.79 16.14 -10.80
CA ARG A 430 16.52 14.87 -10.76
C ARG A 430 15.81 13.80 -11.58
N ILE A 431 14.49 13.66 -11.45
CA ILE A 431 13.71 12.68 -12.22
C ILE A 431 13.74 13.00 -13.72
N ALA A 432 13.68 14.28 -14.11
CA ALA A 432 13.85 14.68 -15.51
C ALA A 432 15.23 14.27 -16.06
N ALA A 433 16.31 14.55 -15.32
CA ALA A 433 17.66 14.15 -15.72
C ALA A 433 17.82 12.62 -15.84
N ARG A 434 17.18 11.86 -14.93
CA ARG A 434 17.13 10.39 -15.00
C ARG A 434 16.36 9.89 -16.23
N LEU A 435 15.26 10.56 -16.57
CA LEU A 435 14.49 10.25 -17.78
C LEU A 435 15.28 10.54 -19.06
N ASP A 436 15.99 11.67 -19.13
CA ASP A 436 16.88 12.01 -20.26
C ASP A 436 18.04 11.02 -20.40
N CYS A 437 18.64 10.62 -19.29
CA CYS A 437 19.68 9.58 -19.25
C CYS A 437 19.15 8.25 -19.82
N LEU A 438 17.97 7.82 -19.35
CA LEU A 438 17.31 6.62 -19.86
C LEU A 438 17.02 6.72 -21.35
N LEU A 439 16.46 7.85 -21.81
CA LEU A 439 16.09 8.05 -23.20
C LEU A 439 17.29 7.98 -24.13
N SER A 440 18.38 8.66 -23.75
CA SER A 440 19.65 8.66 -24.49
C SER A 440 20.24 7.26 -24.56
N ALA A 441 20.27 6.52 -23.45
CA ALA A 441 20.77 5.15 -23.44
C ALA A 441 19.86 4.17 -24.19
N SER A 442 18.55 4.42 -24.20
CA SER A 442 17.55 3.48 -24.74
C SER A 442 17.72 3.20 -26.24
N ALA A 443 18.36 4.11 -26.99
CA ALA A 443 18.60 3.97 -28.43
C ALA A 443 19.50 2.77 -28.76
N ASP A 444 20.46 2.45 -27.88
CA ASP A 444 21.50 1.45 -28.11
C ASP A 444 21.26 0.13 -27.35
N LEU A 445 20.14 0.01 -26.64
CA LEU A 445 19.84 -1.18 -25.84
C LEU A 445 19.42 -2.36 -26.72
N ALA A 446 19.87 -3.56 -26.32
CA ALA A 446 19.36 -4.79 -26.90
C ALA A 446 17.85 -4.94 -26.61
N PRO A 447 17.04 -5.45 -27.56
CA PRO A 447 15.59 -5.63 -27.39
C PRO A 447 15.17 -6.33 -26.09
N GLU A 448 15.92 -7.37 -25.73
CA GLU A 448 15.66 -8.25 -24.58
C GLU A 448 16.19 -7.68 -23.25
N THR A 449 16.74 -6.45 -23.24
CA THR A 449 17.26 -5.83 -22.02
C THR A 449 16.13 -5.74 -20.99
N PRO A 450 16.27 -6.36 -19.80
CA PRO A 450 15.24 -6.27 -18.76
C PRO A 450 15.00 -4.82 -18.34
N VAL A 451 13.74 -4.44 -18.10
CA VAL A 451 13.41 -3.07 -17.64
C VAL A 451 14.14 -2.70 -16.34
N ALA A 452 14.32 -3.67 -15.44
CA ALA A 452 15.08 -3.48 -14.21
C ALA A 452 16.56 -3.11 -14.46
N ALA A 453 17.15 -3.55 -15.58
CA ALA A 453 18.55 -3.30 -15.94
C ALA A 453 18.75 -1.98 -16.71
N LEU A 454 17.68 -1.24 -17.02
CA LEU A 454 17.78 0.02 -17.74
C LEU A 454 18.61 1.06 -16.95
N PRO A 455 19.58 1.74 -17.59
CA PRO A 455 20.35 2.78 -16.94
C PRO A 455 19.45 4.01 -16.71
N THR A 456 19.27 4.38 -15.46
CA THR A 456 18.42 5.53 -15.07
C THR A 456 19.18 6.61 -14.33
N LEU A 457 20.43 6.37 -13.91
CA LEU A 457 21.21 7.36 -13.17
C LEU A 457 22.18 8.07 -14.11
N PRO A 458 22.10 9.41 -14.22
CA PRO A 458 23.16 10.19 -14.83
C PRO A 458 24.51 9.89 -14.18
N GLU A 459 25.60 9.98 -14.94
CA GLU A 459 26.94 9.58 -14.49
C GLU A 459 27.35 10.27 -13.17
N ALA A 460 27.14 11.58 -13.05
CA ALA A 460 27.45 12.34 -11.84
C ALA A 460 26.62 11.89 -10.63
N GLU A 461 25.35 11.53 -10.83
CA GLU A 461 24.51 10.99 -9.75
C GLU A 461 24.99 9.59 -9.36
N ARG A 462 25.32 8.74 -10.34
CA ARG A 462 25.86 7.40 -10.11
C ARG A 462 27.17 7.47 -9.33
N ASP A 463 28.08 8.36 -9.69
CA ASP A 463 29.34 8.60 -8.97
C ASP A 463 29.09 9.07 -7.54
N THR A 464 28.13 9.97 -7.33
CA THR A 464 27.74 10.41 -5.99
C THR A 464 27.28 9.25 -5.11
N VAL A 465 26.38 8.42 -5.62
CA VAL A 465 25.80 7.29 -4.88
C VAL A 465 26.82 6.18 -4.65
N LEU A 466 27.66 5.87 -5.64
CA LEU A 466 28.58 4.74 -5.55
C LEU A 466 29.92 5.09 -4.91
N ASN A 467 30.42 6.31 -5.12
CA ASN A 467 31.76 6.71 -4.71
C ASN A 467 31.72 7.79 -3.64
N THR A 468 31.03 8.92 -3.87
CA THR A 468 31.07 10.06 -2.92
C THR A 468 30.48 9.72 -1.55
N PHE A 469 29.30 9.08 -1.50
CA PHE A 469 28.70 8.65 -0.24
C PHE A 469 29.48 7.54 0.46
N ASN A 470 30.26 6.76 -0.30
CA ASN A 470 31.09 5.67 0.21
C ASN A 470 32.57 6.07 0.37
N ALA A 471 32.89 7.36 0.29
CA ALA A 471 34.24 7.88 0.48
C ALA A 471 34.62 7.91 1.96
N THR A 472 34.59 6.73 2.60
CA THR A 472 34.89 6.50 4.01
C THR A 472 36.35 6.11 4.24
N ASP A 473 37.20 6.25 3.23
CA ASP A 473 38.58 5.78 3.26
C ASP A 473 39.41 6.67 4.21
N THR A 474 39.73 6.13 5.37
CA THR A 474 40.60 6.73 6.38
C THR A 474 41.77 5.80 6.64
N GLY A 475 42.93 6.34 7.03
CA GLY A 475 44.05 5.49 7.44
C GLY A 475 43.66 4.55 8.61
N PRO A 476 44.37 3.42 8.79
CA PRO A 476 44.12 2.54 9.92
C PRO A 476 44.36 3.27 11.26
N PRO A 477 43.74 2.82 12.37
CA PRO A 477 44.03 3.35 13.70
C PRO A 477 45.54 3.31 13.99
N ALA A 478 46.05 4.35 14.66
CA ALA A 478 47.47 4.45 15.00
C ALA A 478 47.92 3.32 15.94
N GLU A 479 47.04 2.92 16.86
CA GLU A 479 47.20 1.76 17.72
C GLU A 479 46.04 0.78 17.47
N PRO A 480 46.29 -0.38 16.83
CA PRO A 480 45.24 -1.34 16.52
C PRO A 480 44.77 -2.16 17.73
N LEU A 481 45.49 -2.15 18.86
CA LEU A 481 45.22 -2.98 20.03
C LEU A 481 44.65 -2.17 21.21
N VAL A 482 43.44 -2.54 21.64
CA VAL A 482 42.74 -1.90 22.77
C VAL A 482 43.58 -1.83 24.05
N HIS A 483 44.28 -2.91 24.41
CA HIS A 483 45.08 -2.93 25.64
C HIS A 483 46.38 -2.10 25.51
N ARG A 484 46.97 -1.98 24.31
CA ARG A 484 48.14 -1.12 24.10
C ARG A 484 47.79 0.36 24.13
N ALA A 485 46.60 0.72 23.64
CA ALA A 485 46.05 2.06 23.76
C ALA A 485 45.92 2.44 25.25
N PHE A 486 45.31 1.55 26.06
CA PHE A 486 45.25 1.70 27.51
C PHE A 486 46.63 1.78 28.18
N GLU A 487 47.60 0.94 27.78
CA GLU A 487 48.97 0.99 28.31
C GLU A 487 49.64 2.34 28.03
N ALA A 488 49.50 2.86 26.81
CA ALA A 488 50.02 4.17 26.44
C ALA A 488 49.39 5.30 27.26
N ARG A 489 48.09 5.18 27.60
CA ARG A 489 47.43 6.11 28.50
C ARG A 489 47.96 5.98 29.94
N ALA A 490 48.10 4.75 30.44
CA ALA A 490 48.60 4.49 31.78
C ALA A 490 50.03 4.98 31.99
N ASP A 491 50.89 4.90 30.97
CA ASP A 491 52.24 5.45 31.01
C ASP A 491 52.26 6.99 31.02
N ARG A 492 51.28 7.63 30.37
CA ARG A 492 51.18 9.09 30.28
C ARG A 492 50.60 9.74 31.53
N THR A 493 49.60 9.11 32.14
CA THR A 493 48.84 9.65 33.29
C THR A 493 48.70 8.61 34.40
N PRO A 494 49.80 8.11 34.99
CA PRO A 494 49.77 6.96 35.91
C PRO A 494 49.02 7.23 37.21
N ASP A 495 49.08 8.47 37.72
CA ASP A 495 48.49 8.86 39.00
C ASP A 495 47.02 9.31 38.89
N ASP A 496 46.52 9.49 37.66
CA ASP A 496 45.13 9.89 37.43
C ASP A 496 44.17 8.73 37.74
N THR A 497 42.96 9.05 38.20
CA THR A 497 41.93 8.03 38.47
C THR A 497 41.42 7.43 37.15
N ALA A 498 41.49 6.10 37.03
CA ALA A 498 41.00 5.36 35.87
C ALA A 498 39.63 4.73 36.11
N LEU A 499 39.38 4.21 37.31
CA LEU A 499 38.17 3.45 37.62
C LEU A 499 37.70 3.71 39.05
N VAL A 500 36.41 3.96 39.22
CA VAL A 500 35.75 4.10 40.51
C VAL A 500 34.60 3.09 40.62
N PHE A 501 34.57 2.34 41.71
CA PHE A 501 33.46 1.46 42.07
C PHE A 501 33.17 1.61 43.58
N GLU A 502 31.99 2.10 43.93
CA GLU A 502 31.62 2.42 45.32
C GLU A 502 32.71 3.23 46.06
N ALA A 503 33.34 2.64 47.08
CA ALA A 503 34.41 3.27 47.87
C ALA A 503 35.82 2.98 47.31
N THR A 504 35.95 2.13 46.28
CA THR A 504 37.20 1.80 45.62
C THR A 504 37.47 2.78 44.49
N SER A 505 38.67 3.36 44.47
CA SER A 505 39.20 4.16 43.37
C SER A 505 40.57 3.62 42.98
N LEU A 506 40.77 3.37 41.68
CA LEU A 506 42.03 2.88 41.12
C LEU A 506 42.61 3.92 40.18
N THR A 507 43.90 4.20 40.35
CA THR A 507 44.66 4.98 39.36
C THR A 507 44.91 4.15 38.10
N TYR A 508 45.34 4.79 37.02
CA TYR A 508 45.79 4.07 35.82
C TYR A 508 46.92 3.08 36.14
N ALA A 509 47.89 3.47 36.98
CA ALA A 509 48.97 2.59 37.40
C ALA A 509 48.46 1.38 38.20
N ASP A 510 47.54 1.60 39.15
CA ASP A 510 46.95 0.52 39.96
C ASP A 510 46.15 -0.47 39.11
N LEU A 511 45.30 0.05 38.21
CA LEU A 511 44.48 -0.76 37.31
C LEU A 511 45.37 -1.58 36.37
N ASN A 512 46.40 -0.96 35.79
CA ASN A 512 47.32 -1.62 34.88
C ASN A 512 48.12 -2.73 35.60
N ALA A 513 48.65 -2.45 36.78
CA ALA A 513 49.40 -3.44 37.56
C ALA A 513 48.56 -4.67 37.94
N ARG A 514 47.30 -4.46 38.36
CA ARG A 514 46.38 -5.56 38.67
C ARG A 514 46.01 -6.37 37.43
N ALA A 515 45.71 -5.71 36.31
CA ALA A 515 45.42 -6.37 35.05
C ALA A 515 46.62 -7.18 34.52
N ASN A 516 47.85 -6.64 34.67
CA ASN A 516 49.07 -7.33 34.27
C ASN A 516 49.31 -8.61 35.09
N ARG A 517 49.14 -8.56 36.41
CA ARG A 517 49.28 -9.76 37.28
C ARG A 517 48.35 -10.88 36.83
N LEU A 518 47.07 -10.55 36.61
CA LEU A 518 46.10 -11.52 36.13
C LEU A 518 46.42 -11.99 34.70
N ALA A 519 46.89 -11.12 33.82
CA ALA A 519 47.32 -11.49 32.47
C ALA A 519 48.47 -12.50 32.48
N HIS A 520 49.48 -12.34 33.34
CA HIS A 520 50.57 -13.31 33.49
C HIS A 520 50.08 -14.67 34.01
N VAL A 521 49.09 -14.68 34.91
CA VAL A 521 48.47 -15.94 35.35
C VAL A 521 47.71 -16.62 34.19
N LEU A 522 46.98 -15.85 33.38
CA LEU A 522 46.28 -16.36 32.20
C LEU A 522 47.25 -16.93 31.15
N ILE A 523 48.33 -16.23 30.86
CA ILE A 523 49.40 -16.70 29.97
C ILE A 523 50.01 -18.00 30.51
N GLY A 524 50.29 -18.07 31.82
CA GLY A 524 50.77 -19.29 32.48
C GLY A 524 49.77 -20.44 32.46
N ALA A 525 48.47 -20.15 32.40
CA ALA A 525 47.39 -21.12 32.20
C ALA A 525 47.20 -21.54 30.73
N GLY A 526 47.95 -20.93 29.80
CA GLY A 526 47.99 -21.31 28.39
C GLY A 526 47.08 -20.52 27.47
N VAL A 527 46.62 -19.32 27.87
CA VAL A 527 45.93 -18.39 26.95
C VAL A 527 46.90 -17.91 25.87
N THR A 528 46.47 -17.96 24.62
CA THR A 528 47.20 -17.48 23.44
C THR A 528 46.37 -16.46 22.65
N PRO A 529 46.99 -15.68 21.73
CA PRO A 529 46.28 -14.70 20.91
C PRO A 529 45.00 -15.24 20.26
N GLY A 530 43.88 -14.57 20.50
CA GLY A 530 42.56 -14.90 19.97
C GLY A 530 41.77 -15.94 20.79
N ASP A 531 42.34 -16.53 21.83
CA ASP A 531 41.64 -17.55 22.63
C ASP A 531 40.46 -16.93 23.41
N PRO A 532 39.25 -17.53 23.34
CA PRO A 532 38.11 -17.09 24.12
C PRO A 532 38.29 -17.42 25.60
N VAL A 533 38.07 -16.42 26.47
CA VAL A 533 38.11 -16.54 27.93
C VAL A 533 36.79 -16.05 28.51
N GLY A 534 36.07 -16.92 29.22
CA GLY A 534 34.81 -16.57 29.85
C GLY A 534 34.99 -15.55 30.97
N LEU A 535 34.14 -14.54 31.01
CA LEU A 535 34.15 -13.47 31.99
C LEU A 535 32.84 -13.54 32.79
N HIS A 536 32.85 -14.34 33.88
CA HIS A 536 31.70 -14.56 34.76
C HIS A 536 31.87 -13.77 36.07
N LEU A 537 31.63 -12.47 35.99
CA LEU A 537 31.82 -11.50 37.07
C LEU A 537 30.64 -10.54 37.19
N GLY A 538 30.39 -10.05 38.41
CA GLY A 538 29.47 -8.94 38.66
C GLY A 538 30.06 -7.59 38.23
N ARG A 539 29.28 -6.52 38.38
CA ARG A 539 29.75 -5.15 38.11
C ARG A 539 30.56 -4.61 39.30
N THR A 540 31.82 -5.00 39.38
CA THR A 540 32.81 -4.50 40.36
C THR A 540 34.06 -3.99 39.64
N GLU A 541 35.05 -3.47 40.35
CA GLU A 541 36.34 -3.10 39.76
C GLU A 541 37.04 -4.29 39.10
N HIS A 542 36.80 -5.50 39.61
CA HIS A 542 37.40 -6.73 39.12
C HIS A 542 36.97 -7.08 37.69
N LEU A 543 35.79 -6.64 37.26
CA LEU A 543 35.30 -6.83 35.91
C LEU A 543 36.23 -6.18 34.87
N VAL A 544 36.58 -4.91 35.10
CA VAL A 544 37.45 -4.15 34.18
C VAL A 544 38.87 -4.69 34.24
N ILE A 545 39.36 -5.01 35.45
CA ILE A 545 40.68 -5.66 35.65
C ILE A 545 40.76 -6.95 34.83
N ALA A 546 39.74 -7.82 34.94
CA ALA A 546 39.69 -9.10 34.27
C ALA A 546 39.56 -8.97 32.74
N ALA A 547 38.72 -8.06 32.26
CA ALA A 547 38.58 -7.82 30.83
C ALA A 547 39.90 -7.28 30.22
N LEU A 548 40.54 -6.30 30.86
CA LEU A 548 41.87 -5.81 30.44
C LEU A 548 42.94 -6.92 30.52
N ALA A 549 42.92 -7.74 31.56
CA ALA A 549 43.85 -8.86 31.72
C ALA A 549 43.72 -9.89 30.60
N ILE A 550 42.48 -10.22 30.19
CA ILE A 550 42.22 -11.11 29.05
C ILE A 550 42.82 -10.53 27.78
N LEU A 551 42.54 -9.25 27.48
CA LEU A 551 43.07 -8.57 26.29
C LEU A 551 44.62 -8.52 26.31
N LYS A 552 45.22 -8.25 27.46
CA LYS A 552 46.68 -8.23 27.66
C LYS A 552 47.33 -9.60 27.52
N ALA A 553 46.65 -10.66 27.96
CA ALA A 553 47.07 -12.04 27.74
C ALA A 553 46.96 -12.47 26.26
N GLY A 554 46.30 -11.66 25.43
CA GLY A 554 46.02 -11.92 24.02
C GLY A 554 44.68 -12.60 23.77
N GLY A 555 43.92 -12.94 24.82
CA GLY A 555 42.62 -13.59 24.68
C GLY A 555 41.49 -12.61 24.34
N ALA A 556 40.35 -13.17 23.98
CA ALA A 556 39.10 -12.46 23.74
C ALA A 556 38.10 -12.76 24.87
N TYR A 557 37.56 -11.74 25.52
CA TYR A 557 36.63 -12.00 26.61
C TYR A 557 35.24 -12.39 26.09
N VAL A 558 34.61 -13.36 26.77
CA VAL A 558 33.24 -13.81 26.51
C VAL A 558 32.38 -13.45 27.72
N PRO A 559 31.53 -12.42 27.64
CA PRO A 559 30.69 -12.01 28.76
C PRO A 559 29.69 -13.10 29.17
N LEU A 560 29.85 -13.60 30.40
CA LEU A 560 28.93 -14.52 31.03
C LEU A 560 28.25 -13.77 32.18
N ASP A 561 27.25 -12.94 31.88
CA ASP A 561 26.58 -12.08 32.88
C ASP A 561 25.87 -12.96 33.94
N PRO A 562 26.25 -12.90 35.24
CA PRO A 562 25.64 -13.71 36.28
C PRO A 562 24.12 -13.50 36.45
N ALA A 563 23.57 -12.39 35.94
CA ALA A 563 22.13 -12.14 35.95
C ALA A 563 21.36 -12.96 34.90
N TYR A 564 22.05 -13.61 33.95
CA TYR A 564 21.40 -14.43 32.93
C TYR A 564 21.04 -15.83 33.44
N PRO A 565 20.01 -16.47 32.85
CA PRO A 565 19.68 -17.86 33.14
C PRO A 565 20.86 -18.81 32.93
N ALA A 566 21.01 -19.80 33.81
CA ALA A 566 22.15 -20.72 33.81
C ALA A 566 22.27 -21.54 32.51
N ASP A 567 21.14 -21.97 31.94
CA ASP A 567 21.09 -22.67 30.65
C ASP A 567 21.65 -21.83 29.50
N ARG A 568 21.33 -20.53 29.50
CA ARG A 568 21.88 -19.57 28.52
C ARG A 568 23.38 -19.38 28.69
N LEU A 569 23.85 -19.24 29.93
CA LEU A 569 25.28 -19.09 30.21
C LEU A 569 26.07 -20.37 29.90
N SER A 570 25.53 -21.55 30.21
CA SER A 570 26.11 -22.84 29.82
C SER A 570 26.22 -22.96 28.31
N PHE A 571 25.18 -22.54 27.57
CA PHE A 571 25.22 -22.49 26.11
C PHE A 571 26.34 -21.57 25.60
N TYR A 572 26.47 -20.34 26.12
CA TYR A 572 27.52 -19.40 25.71
C TYR A 572 28.93 -19.93 26.03
N ALA A 573 29.11 -20.49 27.23
CA ALA A 573 30.38 -21.07 27.64
C ALA A 573 30.79 -22.26 26.75
N SER A 574 29.84 -23.14 26.39
CA SER A 574 30.11 -24.27 25.48
C SER A 574 30.33 -23.85 24.04
N ASP A 575 29.48 -22.98 23.50
CA ASP A 575 29.53 -22.55 22.09
C ASP A 575 30.77 -21.68 21.79
N SER A 576 31.20 -20.85 22.75
CA SER A 576 32.40 -20.02 22.59
C SER A 576 33.71 -20.83 22.56
N GLY A 577 33.72 -22.07 23.05
CA GLY A 577 34.94 -22.88 23.17
C GLY A 577 35.90 -22.39 24.27
N ALA A 578 35.44 -21.55 25.20
CA ALA A 578 36.29 -21.01 26.26
C ALA A 578 36.81 -22.13 27.18
N ARG A 579 38.14 -22.24 27.26
CA ARG A 579 38.82 -23.22 28.13
C ARG A 579 39.02 -22.72 29.56
N ILE A 580 38.95 -21.40 29.75
CA ILE A 580 39.09 -20.75 31.06
C ILE A 580 37.88 -19.84 31.27
N ILE A 581 37.28 -19.90 32.46
CA ILE A 581 36.28 -18.94 32.93
C ILE A 581 36.83 -18.22 34.17
N LEU A 582 36.98 -16.91 34.07
CA LEU A 582 37.25 -16.04 35.20
C LEU A 582 35.99 -15.84 36.03
N SER A 583 36.10 -15.99 37.35
CA SER A 583 35.01 -15.74 38.29
C SER A 583 35.52 -15.34 39.67
N GLU A 584 34.62 -15.19 40.65
CA GLU A 584 34.91 -14.83 42.04
C GLU A 584 34.35 -15.87 43.01
N THR A 585 34.86 -15.90 44.25
CA THR A 585 34.39 -16.83 45.30
C THR A 585 32.90 -16.65 45.64
N THR A 586 32.39 -15.42 45.54
CA THR A 586 31.00 -15.05 45.88
C THR A 586 29.99 -15.57 44.86
N LEU A 587 30.41 -15.76 43.61
CA LEU A 587 29.56 -16.23 42.52
C LEU A 587 29.50 -17.76 42.54
N SER A 588 28.51 -18.32 43.23
CA SER A 588 28.30 -19.77 43.32
C SER A 588 27.37 -20.25 42.20
N GLY A 589 27.85 -21.18 41.37
CA GLY A 589 27.07 -21.77 40.27
C GLY A 589 27.90 -22.73 39.42
N ASP A 590 27.32 -23.88 39.06
CA ASP A 590 27.89 -24.90 38.17
C ASP A 590 27.82 -24.43 36.70
N LEU A 591 28.47 -23.31 36.42
CA LEU A 591 28.57 -22.71 35.08
C LEU A 591 29.72 -23.27 34.26
N VAL A 592 30.47 -24.22 34.81
CA VAL A 592 31.70 -24.74 34.21
C VAL A 592 31.32 -25.93 33.34
N PRO A 593 31.33 -25.80 31.99
CA PRO A 593 31.17 -26.95 31.12
C PRO A 593 32.29 -27.97 31.39
N GLU A 594 32.05 -29.22 31.04
CA GLU A 594 33.06 -30.27 31.19
C GLU A 594 34.32 -29.89 30.39
N GLY A 595 35.48 -29.86 31.05
CA GLY A 595 36.77 -29.50 30.43
C GLY A 595 37.14 -28.02 30.45
N THR A 596 36.37 -27.17 31.13
CA THR A 596 36.70 -25.75 31.35
C THR A 596 37.30 -25.53 32.74
N ASP A 597 38.39 -24.77 32.83
CA ASP A 597 39.01 -24.40 34.11
C ASP A 597 38.39 -23.11 34.66
N ARG A 598 37.97 -23.14 35.93
CA ARG A 598 37.49 -21.94 36.63
C ARG A 598 38.64 -21.30 37.41
N LEU A 599 38.95 -20.04 37.11
CA LEU A 599 39.98 -19.25 37.79
C LEU A 599 39.31 -18.18 38.65
N LEU A 600 39.58 -18.20 39.96
CA LEU A 600 39.01 -17.27 40.94
C LEU A 600 39.92 -16.06 41.13
N ILE A 601 39.54 -14.90 40.60
CA ILE A 601 40.40 -13.71 40.55
C ILE A 601 40.62 -13.05 41.92
N ASP A 602 39.80 -13.39 42.91
CA ASP A 602 39.85 -12.87 44.29
C ASP A 602 40.60 -13.80 45.27
N SER A 603 40.93 -15.03 44.87
CA SER A 603 41.57 -16.02 45.75
C SER A 603 42.68 -16.85 45.13
N ASP A 604 43.01 -16.67 43.85
CA ASP A 604 44.09 -17.44 43.20
C ASP A 604 45.46 -17.08 43.79
N PRO A 605 46.18 -18.05 44.40
CA PRO A 605 47.44 -17.78 45.07
C PRO A 605 48.55 -17.31 44.10
N ARG A 606 48.43 -17.60 42.80
CA ARG A 606 49.43 -17.21 41.79
C ARG A 606 49.47 -15.70 41.57
N LEU A 607 48.40 -14.98 41.90
CA LEU A 607 48.31 -13.52 41.70
C LEU A 607 49.30 -12.73 42.57
N ALA A 608 49.62 -13.24 43.77
CA ALA A 608 50.54 -12.58 44.70
C ALA A 608 51.97 -12.50 44.14
N ASP A 609 52.41 -13.56 43.47
CA ASP A 609 53.77 -13.72 42.94
C ASP A 609 53.88 -13.33 41.45
N ALA A 610 52.77 -13.04 40.78
CA ALA A 610 52.75 -12.64 39.37
C ALA A 610 53.40 -11.27 39.15
N SER A 611 54.05 -11.11 37.99
CA SER A 611 54.62 -9.81 37.56
C SER A 611 53.51 -8.78 37.32
N ASP A 612 53.77 -7.51 37.65
CA ASP A 612 52.91 -6.37 37.31
C ASP A 612 53.37 -5.62 36.05
N THR A 613 54.40 -6.10 35.36
CA THR A 613 54.87 -5.53 34.08
C THR A 613 53.93 -5.89 32.93
N ASN A 614 53.74 -4.97 31.98
CA ASN A 614 52.95 -5.25 30.76
C ASN A 614 53.47 -6.53 30.07
N PRO A 615 52.63 -7.54 29.81
CA PRO A 615 53.05 -8.71 29.07
C PRO A 615 53.35 -8.34 27.62
N ASP A 616 54.33 -9.02 27.03
CA ASP A 616 54.63 -8.90 25.60
C ASP A 616 54.11 -10.14 24.88
N THR A 617 52.96 -10.00 24.22
CA THR A 617 52.27 -11.07 23.49
C THR A 617 52.32 -10.82 21.99
N ALA A 618 52.20 -11.87 21.19
CA ALA A 618 52.21 -11.78 19.72
C ALA A 618 50.86 -11.36 19.11
N VAL A 619 50.00 -10.70 19.89
CA VAL A 619 48.65 -10.31 19.48
C VAL A 619 48.70 -9.19 18.44
N SER A 620 47.77 -9.21 17.51
CA SER A 620 47.67 -8.31 16.37
C SER A 620 46.27 -7.71 16.29
N GLY A 621 46.11 -6.65 15.49
CA GLY A 621 44.79 -6.04 15.28
C GLY A 621 43.72 -6.97 14.71
N SER A 622 44.12 -8.11 14.11
CA SER A 622 43.19 -9.09 13.53
C SER A 622 42.78 -10.18 14.53
N ASP A 623 43.37 -10.19 15.72
CA ASP A 623 42.97 -11.12 16.78
C ASP A 623 41.72 -10.62 17.49
N LEU A 624 40.94 -11.56 18.01
CA LEU A 624 39.68 -11.28 18.69
C LEU A 624 39.91 -10.47 19.97
N ALA A 625 39.10 -9.43 20.17
CA ALA A 625 39.03 -8.69 21.42
C ALA A 625 37.90 -9.21 22.31
N TYR A 626 36.76 -9.57 21.72
CA TYR A 626 35.63 -10.13 22.45
C TYR A 626 34.71 -10.99 21.58
N LEU A 627 33.85 -11.76 22.25
CA LEU A 627 32.76 -12.52 21.63
C LEU A 627 31.47 -12.28 22.43
N ILE A 628 30.50 -11.58 21.81
CA ILE A 628 29.21 -11.22 22.43
C ILE A 628 28.05 -11.90 21.69
N TYR A 629 27.09 -12.45 22.45
CA TYR A 629 25.95 -13.17 21.89
C TYR A 629 24.76 -12.26 21.59
N THR A 630 24.13 -12.46 20.43
CA THR A 630 22.86 -11.80 20.05
C THR A 630 21.66 -12.28 20.89
N SER A 631 20.57 -11.52 20.92
CA SER A 631 19.41 -11.77 21.81
C SER A 631 18.60 -13.06 21.52
N GLY A 632 18.78 -13.68 20.34
CA GLY A 632 18.10 -14.91 19.96
C GLY A 632 16.62 -14.76 19.57
N SER A 633 16.14 -13.57 19.21
CA SER A 633 14.73 -13.36 18.82
C SER A 633 14.29 -14.15 17.57
N THR A 634 15.24 -14.55 16.73
CA THR A 634 15.01 -15.31 15.49
C THR A 634 15.59 -16.73 15.54
N GLY A 635 15.84 -17.27 16.73
CA GLY A 635 16.40 -18.61 16.94
C GLY A 635 17.60 -18.61 17.90
N THR A 636 18.55 -19.53 17.72
CA THR A 636 19.71 -19.63 18.61
C THR A 636 20.55 -18.34 18.58
N PRO A 637 20.93 -17.79 19.75
CA PRO A 637 21.94 -16.74 19.86
C PRO A 637 23.22 -17.07 19.10
N LYS A 638 23.84 -16.06 18.49
CA LYS A 638 25.06 -16.18 17.68
C LYS A 638 26.18 -15.40 18.35
N GLY A 639 27.33 -16.03 18.58
CA GLY A 639 28.53 -15.39 19.09
C GLY A 639 29.17 -14.50 18.01
N VAL A 640 29.02 -13.18 18.17
CA VAL A 640 29.62 -12.19 17.28
C VAL A 640 31.07 -12.01 17.68
N MET A 641 31.97 -12.46 16.81
CA MET A 641 33.42 -12.33 16.95
C MET A 641 33.87 -10.95 16.49
N VAL A 642 34.51 -10.18 17.37
CA VAL A 642 34.97 -8.82 17.07
C VAL A 642 36.46 -8.71 17.33
N GLU A 643 37.20 -8.21 16.34
CA GLU A 643 38.65 -8.07 16.40
C GLU A 643 39.07 -6.76 17.06
N HIS A 644 40.30 -6.71 17.58
CA HIS A 644 40.88 -5.50 18.15
C HIS A 644 40.80 -4.29 17.22
N ARG A 645 41.11 -4.45 15.93
CA ARG A 645 41.03 -3.37 14.93
C ARG A 645 39.62 -2.84 14.72
N ASN A 646 38.58 -3.65 14.94
CA ASN A 646 37.20 -3.18 14.81
C ASN A 646 36.86 -2.22 15.95
N VAL A 647 37.30 -2.54 17.17
CA VAL A 647 37.08 -1.72 18.37
C VAL A 647 37.85 -0.41 18.28
N THR A 648 39.13 -0.46 17.92
CA THR A 648 39.96 0.75 17.80
C THR A 648 39.53 1.64 16.62
N ASN A 649 39.02 1.06 15.53
CA ASN A 649 38.36 1.82 14.46
C ASN A 649 37.10 2.53 14.96
N PHE A 650 36.30 1.88 15.81
CA PHE A 650 35.13 2.51 16.41
C PHE A 650 35.54 3.67 17.33
N PHE A 651 36.58 3.51 18.16
CA PHE A 651 37.12 4.59 18.99
C PHE A 651 37.64 5.76 18.16
N THR A 652 38.38 5.48 17.08
CA THR A 652 38.83 6.52 16.14
C THR A 652 37.63 7.32 15.57
N GLY A 653 36.52 6.64 15.25
CA GLY A 653 35.30 7.28 14.80
C GLY A 653 34.61 8.14 15.88
N MET A 654 34.71 7.74 17.14
CA MET A 654 34.22 8.51 18.30
C MET A 654 35.08 9.74 18.55
N ASP A 655 36.41 9.60 18.56
CA ASP A 655 37.37 10.70 18.75
C ASP A 655 37.20 11.80 17.71
N ALA A 656 36.83 11.44 16.47
CA ALA A 656 36.58 12.40 15.41
C ALA A 656 35.28 13.22 15.59
N ARG A 657 34.38 12.81 16.50
CA ARG A 657 33.05 13.41 16.70
C ARG A 657 32.91 14.05 18.08
N PHE A 658 33.65 13.58 19.06
CA PHE A 658 33.55 13.99 20.45
C PHE A 658 34.94 14.31 21.00
N ASP A 659 35.07 15.50 21.58
CA ASP A 659 36.28 15.84 22.34
C ASP A 659 36.29 15.07 23.66
N HIS A 660 37.45 14.55 24.04
CA HIS A 660 37.64 13.90 25.34
C HIS A 660 37.48 14.85 26.55
N ALA A 661 37.36 16.16 26.29
CA ALA A 661 37.51 17.21 27.30
C ALA A 661 36.20 17.69 27.96
N GLU A 662 35.03 17.15 27.62
CA GLU A 662 33.78 17.45 28.33
C GLU A 662 33.30 16.25 29.18
N GLY A 663 33.54 16.32 30.49
CA GLY A 663 32.79 15.53 31.48
C GLY A 663 33.52 14.46 32.28
N ASP A 664 34.85 14.31 32.17
CA ASP A 664 35.85 13.57 33.01
C ASP A 664 35.46 12.23 33.70
N THR A 665 34.30 11.66 33.43
CA THR A 665 33.82 10.42 34.03
C THR A 665 32.76 9.82 33.12
N TRP A 666 33.05 8.63 32.59
CA TRP A 666 32.09 7.84 31.83
C TRP A 666 31.45 6.79 32.72
N LEU A 667 30.12 6.65 32.66
CA LEU A 667 29.41 5.64 33.41
C LEU A 667 29.30 4.36 32.58
N ALA A 668 29.83 3.26 33.11
CA ALA A 668 29.53 1.93 32.58
C ALA A 668 28.19 1.46 33.18
N VAL A 669 27.10 1.59 32.43
CA VAL A 669 25.74 1.22 32.85
C VAL A 669 25.18 0.01 32.10
N THR A 670 25.66 -0.23 30.88
CA THR A 670 25.10 -1.28 30.01
C THR A 670 25.65 -2.65 30.38
N SER A 671 24.82 -3.71 30.30
CA SER A 671 25.28 -5.09 30.51
C SER A 671 26.43 -5.44 29.56
N LEU A 672 27.41 -6.20 30.06
CA LEU A 672 28.57 -6.62 29.26
C LEU A 672 28.19 -7.52 28.09
N SER A 673 27.01 -8.13 28.12
CA SER A 673 26.50 -8.92 27.02
C SER A 673 25.93 -8.06 25.87
N PHE A 674 26.15 -6.74 25.88
CA PHE A 674 25.84 -5.82 24.78
C PHE A 674 27.08 -5.04 24.38
N ASP A 675 27.29 -4.89 23.07
CA ASP A 675 28.49 -4.29 22.46
C ASP A 675 28.79 -2.86 22.91
N ILE A 676 27.77 -2.05 23.22
CA ILE A 676 27.97 -0.69 23.72
C ILE A 676 28.77 -0.65 25.02
N SER A 677 28.77 -1.72 25.84
CA SER A 677 29.61 -1.78 27.04
C SER A 677 31.11 -1.67 26.69
N VAL A 678 31.52 -2.09 25.50
CA VAL A 678 32.92 -1.97 25.04
C VAL A 678 33.34 -0.51 24.98
N LEU A 679 32.45 0.36 24.48
CA LEU A 679 32.65 1.82 24.51
C LEU A 679 32.79 2.30 25.94
N GLU A 680 31.81 1.93 26.79
CA GLU A 680 31.74 2.41 28.16
C GLU A 680 32.93 1.99 29.02
N LEU A 681 33.48 0.80 28.77
CA LEU A 681 34.57 0.23 29.56
C LEU A 681 35.95 0.67 29.07
N PHE A 682 36.17 0.84 27.77
CA PHE A 682 37.52 0.98 27.23
C PHE A 682 37.79 2.28 26.49
N TRP A 683 36.79 2.96 25.91
CA TRP A 683 37.07 4.13 25.05
C TRP A 683 37.77 5.24 25.82
N THR A 684 37.30 5.55 27.04
CA THR A 684 37.92 6.58 27.89
C THR A 684 39.18 6.13 28.61
N LEU A 685 39.47 4.81 28.59
CA LEU A 685 40.69 4.23 29.14
C LEU A 685 41.82 4.14 28.09
N ALA A 686 41.47 4.12 26.81
CA ALA A 686 42.36 3.86 25.68
C ALA A 686 43.10 5.10 25.16
#